data_AF-A0A679HMQ5-F1
#
_entry.id   AF-A0A679HMQ5-F1
#
_cell.length_a   1.000
_cell.length_b   1.000
_cell.length_c   1.000
_cell.angle_alpha   90.00
_cell.angle_beta   90.00
_cell.angle_gamma   90.00
#
_symmetry.space_group_name_H-M   'P 1'
#
loop_
_entity.id
_entity.type
_entity.pdbx_description
1 polymer ?
#
loop_
_entity_poly.entity_id
_entity_poly.type
_entity_poly.pdbx_seq_one_letter_code
_entity_poly.pdbx_strand_id
1 'polypeptide(L)'
;MLFQRGKNLEAIDLYEALAVGHPHAAIDILAELYDLYQMLPQNTNRYALYQSRLFDFAIKPGDRILDIGSGNDPFPFATHLADVAPDDDRYGRAGAPFKRPEGIPVTICTLEDMSCFPDKQFDFVYCSHVLEHVADPERACRELMRIGKRGYVETPTRGKDLWLNTAEISHHRWAVELLHGRLTFTEYLPREIQGLRCDLLMKMHVAPESKREKALTSLLYLKADLVNTMLLWEGSFDVEVRKIPSPASSSHMASGLDQQSRRLLEQPAPSPSTVTAVRETPTAQNVFSNPRCLFINTYYDAFLSHHYSSAPSLIDGSYEEQLASLQETCFGDSDFYSSALRQADWEASDIIVNCRPLQKRWAEERGIDPQCPPLTIAIEQIKRLRPQVLYLQDLGVGSREFLAAARPYVDLIVGQIASPIPPNADLDAFDVLISSFPHFVDRFRGEKRAAYYQALAFDIRVFHRLGQPSRDYPLTFVGGLSPAHRERHELLADLGKNLPLHVWGYGTTALKQHHVDVSRLHGEAWGLDMFSILARSRITVNHHIDVAKMNANNMRLFEATGCGSLLVTDYKENLSDLFEIGTEVVAYRSVGECRELIAYYLAHPEEARAIAERAHERTGREHTYEARMRHTSEILGRHLELKTGNNRLPDPDLGRVSYGRTAIRPDQVTPDLVQSWRSDSIPLKQRALVDVELREMYRGQPPIVFRVLADAVQPYVRPNIELLEIGCASGYYAEALQYLLNVRLSYFGIDFSEAMIRMARSYYPNARFEVGDGGSLSFADRSIPIVVSSGVLLHVQEYRAHIKEAARVASAIVVLHRTPVTRKSATAHFKKFAYGVETFELRFSESEILSLCEESGLELSSALTYHEQPDKDEFETTYVFNAAR
;
A
#
# COMPACT_ATOMS: atom_id res chain seq x y z
N MET A 1 -16.65 46.30 -2.44
CA MET A 1 -17.26 47.04 -3.58
C MET A 1 -16.56 46.78 -4.92
N LEU A 2 -15.23 46.91 -5.04
CA LEU A 2 -14.52 46.68 -6.33
C LEU A 2 -14.62 45.22 -6.82
N PHE A 3 -14.38 44.23 -5.96
CA PHE A 3 -14.60 42.81 -6.27
C PHE A 3 -16.04 42.51 -6.72
N GLN A 4 -17.05 43.10 -6.06
CA GLN A 4 -18.46 42.95 -6.43
C GLN A 4 -18.80 43.54 -7.80
N ARG A 5 -17.98 44.48 -8.30
CA ARG A 5 -18.11 45.07 -9.64
C ARG A 5 -17.21 44.38 -10.67
N GLY A 6 -16.59 43.25 -10.33
CA GLY A 6 -15.65 42.51 -11.20
C GLY A 6 -14.31 43.21 -11.43
N LYS A 7 -14.02 44.30 -10.72
CA LYS A 7 -12.76 45.06 -10.80
C LYS A 7 -11.71 44.45 -9.86
N ASN A 8 -11.38 43.18 -10.10
CA ASN A 8 -10.57 42.37 -9.18
C ASN A 8 -9.12 42.87 -9.08
N LEU A 9 -8.48 43.23 -10.20
CA LEU A 9 -7.11 43.74 -10.21
C LEU A 9 -6.98 45.07 -9.47
N GLU A 10 -7.88 46.03 -9.75
CA GLU A 10 -7.95 47.32 -9.03
C GLU A 10 -8.14 47.12 -7.52
N ALA A 11 -8.89 46.08 -7.13
CA ALA A 11 -9.08 45.76 -5.71
C ALA A 11 -7.80 45.21 -5.08
N ILE A 12 -7.13 44.25 -5.73
CA ILE A 12 -5.86 43.67 -5.26
C ILE A 12 -4.77 44.75 -5.10
N ASP A 13 -4.65 45.66 -6.07
CA ASP A 13 -3.70 46.79 -6.01
C ASP A 13 -3.99 47.71 -4.81
N LEU A 14 -5.27 47.95 -4.51
CA LEU A 14 -5.67 48.72 -3.34
C LEU A 14 -5.29 48.00 -2.03
N TYR A 15 -5.51 46.68 -1.92
CA TYR A 15 -5.10 45.93 -0.73
C TYR A 15 -3.58 45.95 -0.54
N GLU A 16 -2.79 45.87 -1.61
CA GLU A 16 -1.33 46.02 -1.51
C GLU A 16 -0.94 47.42 -1.02
N ALA A 17 -1.52 48.47 -1.61
CA ALA A 17 -1.26 49.85 -1.18
C ALA A 17 -1.64 50.10 0.29
N LEU A 18 -2.76 49.52 0.73
CA LEU A 18 -3.21 49.59 2.13
C LEU A 18 -2.26 48.85 3.07
N ALA A 19 -1.81 47.64 2.71
CA ALA A 19 -0.88 46.87 3.53
C ALA A 19 0.47 47.60 3.69
N VAL A 20 0.96 48.26 2.63
CA VAL A 20 2.19 49.07 2.64
C VAL A 20 2.00 50.38 3.43
N GLY A 21 0.87 51.08 3.24
CA GLY A 21 0.58 52.34 3.91
C GLY A 21 0.26 52.20 5.40
N HIS A 22 -0.20 51.03 5.84
CA HIS A 22 -0.64 50.75 7.20
C HIS A 22 0.00 49.46 7.76
N PRO A 23 1.31 49.43 8.02
CA PRO A 23 2.03 48.22 8.42
C PRO A 23 1.53 47.59 9.72
N HIS A 24 0.98 48.39 10.63
CA HIS A 24 0.38 47.92 11.89
C HIS A 24 -0.91 47.11 11.69
N ALA A 25 -1.60 47.29 10.56
CA ALA A 25 -2.82 46.57 10.18
C ALA A 25 -2.58 45.54 9.07
N ALA A 26 -1.33 45.38 8.61
CA ALA A 26 -1.00 44.57 7.42
C ALA A 26 -1.47 43.12 7.54
N ILE A 27 -1.38 42.48 8.71
CA ILE A 27 -1.85 41.09 8.91
C ILE A 27 -3.35 40.99 8.63
N ASP A 28 -4.16 41.93 9.14
CA ASP A 28 -5.61 41.90 8.94
C ASP A 28 -5.99 42.21 7.49
N ILE A 29 -5.34 43.22 6.90
CA ILE A 29 -5.54 43.61 5.49
C ILE A 29 -5.21 42.44 4.55
N LEU A 30 -4.07 41.78 4.75
CA LEU A 30 -3.62 40.68 3.91
C LEU A 30 -4.41 39.39 4.16
N ALA A 31 -4.89 39.16 5.39
CA ALA A 31 -5.77 38.03 5.69
C ALA A 31 -7.14 38.21 5.02
N GLU A 32 -7.68 39.43 4.99
CA GLU A 32 -8.91 39.73 4.25
C GLU A 32 -8.72 39.56 2.74
N LEU A 33 -7.57 40.01 2.20
CA LEU A 33 -7.23 39.78 0.80
C LEU A 33 -7.19 38.28 0.45
N TYR A 34 -6.68 37.43 1.35
CA TYR A 34 -6.71 35.98 1.16
C TYR A 34 -8.14 35.46 1.01
N ASP A 35 -9.04 35.89 1.91
CA ASP A 35 -10.45 35.47 1.88
C ASP A 35 -11.11 35.92 0.57
N LEU A 36 -10.74 37.10 0.05
CA LEU A 36 -11.24 37.59 -1.24
C LEU A 36 -10.69 36.79 -2.43
N TYR A 37 -9.43 36.34 -2.39
CA TYR A 37 -8.91 35.40 -3.38
C TYR A 37 -9.74 34.12 -3.42
N GLN A 38 -10.18 33.60 -2.26
CA GLN A 38 -11.01 32.39 -2.20
C GLN A 38 -12.39 32.58 -2.84
N MET A 39 -12.89 33.82 -2.88
CA MET A 39 -14.19 34.16 -3.49
C MET A 39 -14.12 34.35 -5.01
N LEU A 40 -12.93 34.34 -5.62
CA LEU A 40 -12.80 34.48 -7.07
C LEU A 40 -13.38 33.25 -7.79
N PRO A 41 -14.19 33.41 -8.85
CA PRO A 41 -14.75 32.29 -9.61
C PRO A 41 -13.69 31.36 -10.24
N GLN A 42 -12.45 31.84 -10.34
CA GLN A 42 -11.29 31.15 -10.89
C GLN A 42 -10.14 31.08 -9.87
N ASN A 43 -10.46 30.94 -8.57
CA ASN A 43 -9.50 30.91 -7.45
C ASN A 43 -8.42 29.81 -7.55
N THR A 44 -8.52 28.91 -8.54
CA THR A 44 -7.55 27.84 -8.78
C THR A 44 -6.44 28.20 -9.78
N ASN A 45 -6.60 29.23 -10.61
CA ASN A 45 -5.69 29.48 -11.74
C ASN A 45 -4.70 30.64 -11.52
N ARG A 46 -3.40 30.37 -11.75
CA ARG A 46 -2.29 31.34 -11.61
C ARG A 46 -2.52 32.62 -12.42
N TYR A 47 -3.15 32.50 -13.58
CA TYR A 47 -3.49 33.64 -14.43
C TYR A 47 -4.33 34.67 -13.68
N ALA A 48 -5.42 34.22 -13.06
CA ALA A 48 -6.34 35.07 -12.33
C ALA A 48 -5.80 35.53 -10.97
N LEU A 49 -4.95 34.71 -10.32
CA LEU A 49 -4.39 35.03 -9.01
C LEU A 49 -3.32 36.12 -9.08
N TYR A 50 -2.42 36.07 -10.06
CA TYR A 50 -1.30 37.02 -10.13
C TYR A 50 -0.76 37.32 -11.55
N GLN A 51 -0.80 36.39 -12.51
CA GLN A 51 -0.08 36.65 -13.77
C GLN A 51 -0.72 37.76 -14.61
N SER A 52 -2.06 37.81 -14.69
CA SER A 52 -2.79 38.84 -15.44
C SER A 52 -2.63 40.24 -14.86
N ARG A 53 -2.12 40.33 -13.63
CA ARG A 53 -1.77 41.58 -12.96
C ARG A 53 -0.38 42.08 -13.38
N LEU A 54 0.55 41.15 -13.59
CA LEU A 54 1.96 41.42 -13.83
C LEU A 54 2.30 41.54 -15.32
N PHE A 55 1.56 40.84 -16.17
CA PHE A 55 1.83 40.76 -17.61
C PHE A 55 0.58 41.02 -18.44
N ASP A 56 0.75 41.84 -19.48
CA ASP A 56 -0.13 41.81 -20.64
C ASP A 56 0.41 40.78 -21.63
N PHE A 57 -0.28 39.64 -21.73
CA PHE A 57 0.09 38.56 -22.65
C PHE A 57 -0.16 38.90 -24.12
N ALA A 58 -0.87 40.01 -24.41
CA ALA A 58 -1.21 40.47 -25.77
C ALA A 58 -1.84 39.38 -26.65
N ILE A 59 -2.68 38.52 -26.05
CA ILE A 59 -3.41 37.47 -26.78
C ILE A 59 -4.50 38.11 -27.64
N LYS A 60 -4.54 37.76 -28.92
CA LYS A 60 -5.49 38.27 -29.91
C LYS A 60 -6.51 37.18 -30.27
N PRO A 61 -7.75 37.55 -30.59
CA PRO A 61 -8.72 36.62 -31.14
C PRO A 61 -8.17 35.89 -32.36
N GLY A 62 -8.19 34.55 -32.33
CA GLY A 62 -7.68 33.70 -33.40
C GLY A 62 -6.22 33.24 -33.24
N ASP A 63 -5.51 33.70 -32.21
CA ASP A 63 -4.17 33.20 -31.92
C ASP A 63 -4.19 31.68 -31.65
N ARG A 64 -3.17 30.99 -32.19
CA ARG A 64 -2.90 29.58 -31.83
C ARG A 64 -1.99 29.56 -30.60
N ILE A 65 -2.48 28.99 -29.51
CA ILE A 65 -1.85 29.03 -28.20
C ILE A 65 -1.62 27.62 -27.71
N LEU A 66 -0.34 27.28 -27.53
CA LEU A 66 0.06 26.02 -26.93
C LEU A 66 0.33 26.23 -25.45
N ASP A 67 -0.36 25.48 -24.60
CA ASP A 67 -0.03 25.33 -23.19
C ASP A 67 0.69 23.99 -22.99
N ILE A 68 1.88 24.06 -22.40
CA ILE A 68 2.75 22.90 -22.25
C ILE A 68 2.86 22.52 -20.77
N GLY A 69 2.64 21.25 -20.45
CA GLY A 69 2.59 20.76 -19.08
C GLY A 69 1.36 21.27 -18.33
N SER A 70 0.23 21.43 -19.03
CA SER A 70 -1.00 22.04 -18.51
C SER A 70 -1.59 21.33 -17.29
N GLY A 71 -1.30 20.03 -17.12
CA GLY A 71 -1.77 19.23 -15.99
C GLY A 71 -3.28 19.35 -15.76
N ASN A 72 -3.68 19.67 -14.53
CA ASN A 72 -5.09 19.79 -14.13
C ASN A 72 -5.66 21.22 -14.24
N ASP A 73 -4.86 22.21 -14.61
CA ASP A 73 -5.25 23.63 -14.65
C ASP A 73 -4.68 24.34 -15.89
N PRO A 74 -5.27 24.10 -17.08
CA PRO A 74 -4.78 24.68 -18.32
C PRO A 74 -4.87 26.21 -18.35
N PHE A 75 -3.97 26.83 -19.09
CA PHE A 75 -3.95 28.26 -19.36
C PHE A 75 -5.29 28.70 -19.98
N PRO A 76 -5.95 29.76 -19.48
CA PRO A 76 -7.32 30.09 -19.88
C PRO A 76 -7.54 30.37 -21.38
N PHE A 77 -6.49 30.72 -22.12
CA PHE A 77 -6.56 30.99 -23.56
C PHE A 77 -6.02 29.85 -24.42
N ALA A 78 -5.60 28.72 -23.84
CA ALA A 78 -5.03 27.61 -24.59
C ALA A 78 -5.98 27.15 -25.71
N THR A 79 -5.45 26.95 -26.90
CA THR A 79 -6.18 26.32 -28.01
C THR A 79 -5.63 24.94 -28.35
N HIS A 80 -4.46 24.60 -27.80
CA HIS A 80 -3.80 23.30 -27.91
C HIS A 80 -3.08 23.02 -26.58
N LEU A 81 -3.05 21.76 -26.18
CA LEU A 81 -2.29 21.29 -25.01
C LEU A 81 -1.18 20.33 -25.45
N ALA A 82 -0.03 20.39 -24.78
CA ALA A 82 1.02 19.39 -24.90
C ALA A 82 1.43 18.88 -23.52
N ASP A 83 1.55 17.55 -23.38
CA ASP A 83 1.97 16.92 -22.13
C ASP A 83 2.70 15.61 -22.40
N VAL A 84 3.51 15.12 -21.45
CA VAL A 84 4.28 13.88 -21.59
C VAL A 84 3.43 12.64 -21.32
N ALA A 85 2.41 12.77 -20.47
CA ALA A 85 1.58 11.63 -20.05
C ALA A 85 0.16 12.08 -19.63
N PRO A 86 -0.66 12.60 -20.55
CA PRO A 86 -2.01 13.10 -20.23
C PRO A 86 -3.02 11.98 -19.88
N ASP A 87 -2.60 10.73 -19.91
CA ASP A 87 -3.36 9.52 -19.51
C ASP A 87 -2.75 8.84 -18.26
N ASP A 88 -1.73 9.46 -17.65
CA ASP A 88 -1.10 8.99 -16.41
C ASP A 88 -1.25 10.04 -15.30
N ASP A 89 -2.17 9.79 -14.37
CA ASP A 89 -2.48 10.68 -13.25
C ASP A 89 -1.31 10.86 -12.25
N ARG A 90 -0.17 10.17 -12.45
CA ARG A 90 1.05 10.32 -11.63
C ARG A 90 1.81 11.61 -11.90
N TYR A 91 1.65 12.21 -13.09
CA TYR A 91 2.43 13.38 -13.52
C TYR A 91 1.69 14.72 -13.35
N GLY A 92 0.43 14.69 -12.94
CA GLY A 92 -0.36 15.89 -12.69
C GLY A 92 0.07 16.66 -11.43
N ARG A 93 -0.13 17.98 -11.44
CA ARG A 93 0.21 18.88 -10.32
C ARG A 93 -0.45 18.41 -9.01
N ALA A 94 0.37 18.08 -8.01
CA ALA A 94 -0.08 17.54 -6.71
C ALA A 94 -0.93 16.25 -6.81
N GLY A 95 -0.72 15.43 -7.85
CA GLY A 95 -1.44 14.17 -8.06
C GLY A 95 -2.88 14.33 -8.53
N ALA A 96 -3.28 15.53 -8.96
CA ALA A 96 -4.57 15.77 -9.57
C ALA A 96 -4.55 15.34 -11.05
N PRO A 97 -5.60 14.66 -11.54
CA PRO A 97 -5.64 14.11 -12.90
C PRO A 97 -5.56 15.21 -13.95
N PHE A 98 -4.98 14.89 -15.10
CA PHE A 98 -4.90 15.80 -16.24
C PHE A 98 -6.32 16.27 -16.63
N LYS A 99 -6.51 17.58 -16.77
CA LYS A 99 -7.80 18.15 -17.15
C LYS A 99 -7.86 18.30 -18.67
N ARG A 100 -8.76 17.58 -19.32
CA ARG A 100 -9.05 17.70 -20.76
C ARG A 100 -10.24 18.64 -20.99
N PRO A 101 -10.03 19.93 -21.35
CA PRO A 101 -11.14 20.80 -21.68
C PRO A 101 -11.78 20.33 -22.99
N GLU A 102 -13.12 20.36 -23.04
CA GLU A 102 -13.87 19.93 -24.20
C GLU A 102 -13.49 20.76 -25.44
N GLY A 103 -13.16 20.08 -26.55
CA GLY A 103 -12.82 20.73 -27.82
C GLY A 103 -11.38 21.24 -27.96
N ILE A 104 -10.50 21.06 -26.96
CA ILE A 104 -9.08 21.43 -27.06
C ILE A 104 -8.22 20.17 -27.35
N PRO A 105 -7.47 20.12 -28.46
CA PRO A 105 -6.60 18.98 -28.78
C PRO A 105 -5.41 18.87 -27.82
N VAL A 106 -5.06 17.63 -27.49
CA VAL A 106 -3.92 17.28 -26.63
C VAL A 106 -2.90 16.46 -27.43
N THR A 107 -1.65 16.91 -27.46
CA THR A 107 -0.53 16.22 -28.11
C THR A 107 0.41 15.63 -27.06
N ILE A 108 0.83 14.38 -27.26
CA ILE A 108 1.79 13.72 -26.36
C ILE A 108 3.21 13.95 -26.88
N CYS A 109 4.01 14.73 -26.16
CA CYS A 109 5.42 15.00 -26.50
C CYS A 109 6.21 15.52 -25.29
N THR A 110 7.55 15.49 -25.37
CA THR A 110 8.43 16.09 -24.34
C THR A 110 8.87 17.49 -24.75
N LEU A 111 9.34 18.31 -23.80
CA LEU A 111 9.81 19.66 -24.10
C LEU A 111 11.05 19.67 -24.99
N GLU A 112 11.87 18.64 -24.87
CA GLU A 112 13.10 18.43 -25.63
C GLU A 112 12.84 17.89 -27.05
N ASP A 113 11.64 17.34 -27.32
CA ASP A 113 11.26 16.82 -28.63
C ASP A 113 9.83 17.21 -28.99
N MET A 114 9.70 18.37 -29.64
CA MET A 114 8.43 18.87 -30.18
C MET A 114 8.39 18.77 -31.71
N SER A 115 9.05 17.76 -32.28
CA SER A 115 9.08 17.52 -33.73
C SER A 115 7.70 17.28 -34.35
N CYS A 116 6.70 16.94 -33.54
CA CYS A 116 5.29 16.87 -33.93
C CYS A 116 4.67 18.23 -34.34
N PHE A 117 5.31 19.34 -33.98
CA PHE A 117 4.88 20.70 -34.29
C PHE A 117 5.79 21.38 -35.32
N PRO A 118 5.25 21.93 -36.42
CA PRO A 118 6.01 22.75 -37.35
C PRO A 118 6.60 24.01 -36.72
N ASP A 119 7.63 24.55 -37.36
CA ASP A 119 8.23 25.83 -36.96
C ASP A 119 7.20 26.96 -36.96
N LYS A 120 7.21 27.76 -35.89
CA LYS A 120 6.33 28.91 -35.67
C LYS A 120 4.83 28.61 -35.86
N GLN A 121 4.42 27.36 -35.59
CA GLN A 121 3.02 26.95 -35.66
C GLN A 121 2.13 27.74 -34.68
N PHE A 122 2.66 28.10 -33.51
CA PHE A 122 1.91 28.78 -32.46
C PHE A 122 2.25 30.26 -32.39
N ASP A 123 1.21 31.08 -32.29
CA ASP A 123 1.34 32.53 -32.08
C ASP A 123 1.80 32.83 -30.67
N PHE A 124 1.44 31.98 -29.70
CA PHE A 124 1.88 32.08 -28.30
C PHE A 124 2.15 30.70 -27.71
N VAL A 125 3.25 30.56 -26.95
CA VAL A 125 3.57 29.34 -26.20
C VAL A 125 3.64 29.67 -24.71
N TYR A 126 2.82 28.98 -23.92
CA TYR A 126 2.78 29.13 -22.47
C TYR A 126 3.45 27.90 -21.82
N CYS A 127 4.46 28.14 -20.99
CA CYS A 127 5.28 27.12 -20.34
C CYS A 127 5.51 27.52 -18.88
N SER A 128 4.63 27.10 -17.98
CA SER A 128 4.66 27.48 -16.55
C SER A 128 4.87 26.23 -15.69
N HIS A 129 5.96 26.22 -14.92
CA HIS A 129 6.41 25.14 -14.05
C HIS A 129 6.70 23.82 -14.78
N VAL A 130 7.59 23.89 -15.78
CA VAL A 130 8.00 22.73 -16.60
C VAL A 130 9.53 22.70 -16.81
N LEU A 131 10.13 23.86 -17.10
CA LEU A 131 11.56 23.97 -17.43
C LEU A 131 12.48 23.62 -16.24
N GLU A 132 12.02 23.68 -15.01
CA GLU A 132 12.79 23.27 -13.84
C GLU A 132 13.01 21.75 -13.76
N HIS A 133 12.25 20.96 -14.53
CA HIS A 133 12.30 19.49 -14.55
C HIS A 133 13.08 18.90 -15.73
N VAL A 134 13.29 19.65 -16.81
CA VAL A 134 13.79 19.10 -18.09
C VAL A 134 15.20 18.54 -17.96
N ALA A 135 15.52 17.53 -18.77
CA ALA A 135 16.85 16.92 -18.77
C ALA A 135 17.88 17.83 -19.48
N ASP A 136 17.45 18.55 -20.52
CA ASP A 136 18.29 19.43 -21.34
C ASP A 136 17.60 20.80 -21.53
N PRO A 137 17.88 21.78 -20.65
CA PRO A 137 17.27 23.11 -20.73
C PRO A 137 17.56 23.87 -22.02
N GLU A 138 18.76 23.71 -22.59
CA GLU A 138 19.14 24.39 -23.83
C GLU A 138 18.29 23.88 -24.99
N ARG A 139 18.15 22.56 -25.09
CA ARG A 139 17.32 21.94 -26.13
C ARG A 139 15.84 22.29 -25.95
N ALA A 140 15.33 22.20 -24.72
CA ALA A 140 13.95 22.54 -24.40
C ALA A 140 13.61 24.00 -24.77
N CYS A 141 14.45 24.96 -24.37
CA CYS A 141 14.25 26.37 -24.73
C CYS A 141 14.35 26.61 -26.23
N ARG A 142 15.23 25.88 -26.94
CA ARG A 142 15.34 25.95 -28.40
C ARG A 142 14.05 25.48 -29.08
N GLU A 143 13.44 24.41 -28.60
CA GLU A 143 12.15 23.93 -29.11
C GLU A 143 11.01 24.93 -28.84
N LEU A 144 10.94 25.52 -27.64
CA LEU A 144 9.98 26.59 -27.32
C LEU A 144 10.08 27.74 -28.33
N MET A 145 11.31 28.23 -28.57
CA MET A 145 11.56 29.28 -29.54
C MET A 145 11.31 28.83 -30.98
N ARG A 146 11.49 27.55 -31.32
CA ARG A 146 11.26 27.03 -32.68
C ARG A 146 9.77 27.03 -33.02
N ILE A 147 8.93 26.51 -32.14
CA ILE A 147 7.49 26.32 -32.40
C ILE A 147 6.66 27.59 -32.16
N GLY A 148 7.12 28.50 -31.31
CA GLY A 148 6.41 29.71 -30.90
C GLY A 148 6.94 30.99 -31.51
N LYS A 149 6.06 31.92 -31.90
CA LYS A 149 6.46 33.29 -32.29
C LYS A 149 6.86 34.14 -31.10
N ARG A 150 6.14 33.96 -29.99
CA ARG A 150 6.33 34.59 -28.67
C ARG A 150 5.82 33.63 -27.60
N GLY A 151 6.11 33.90 -26.35
CA GLY A 151 5.65 33.04 -25.28
C GLY A 151 5.93 33.56 -23.87
N TYR A 152 5.54 32.74 -22.90
CA TYR A 152 5.75 32.99 -21.49
C TYR A 152 6.37 31.77 -20.83
N VAL A 153 7.38 32.03 -20.01
CA VAL A 153 8.05 31.04 -19.16
C VAL A 153 7.87 31.47 -17.71
N GLU A 154 7.49 30.53 -16.86
CA GLU A 154 7.49 30.69 -15.40
C GLU A 154 8.07 29.46 -14.72
N THR A 155 8.91 29.66 -13.73
CA THR A 155 9.44 28.62 -12.84
C THR A 155 9.55 29.21 -11.42
N PRO A 156 9.65 28.42 -10.35
CA PRO A 156 9.93 28.97 -9.03
C PRO A 156 11.35 29.57 -9.02
N THR A 157 11.57 30.63 -8.23
CA THR A 157 12.94 31.08 -7.96
C THR A 157 13.62 30.10 -7.02
N ARG A 158 14.97 30.12 -7.04
CA ARG A 158 15.78 29.39 -6.06
C ARG A 158 15.36 29.66 -4.63
N GLY A 159 15.05 30.92 -4.31
CA GLY A 159 14.60 31.33 -2.98
C GLY A 159 13.28 30.68 -2.58
N LYS A 160 12.29 30.68 -3.48
CA LYS A 160 10.99 30.02 -3.24
C LYS A 160 11.16 28.53 -3.03
N ASP A 161 11.96 27.87 -3.86
CA ASP A 161 12.27 26.45 -3.72
C ASP A 161 12.94 26.10 -2.41
N LEU A 162 13.88 26.93 -1.95
CA LEU A 162 14.56 26.73 -0.68
C LEU A 162 13.60 26.93 0.51
N TRP A 163 12.81 28.01 0.50
CA TRP A 163 11.96 28.40 1.65
C TRP A 163 10.69 27.56 1.77
N LEU A 164 10.08 27.20 0.65
CA LEU A 164 8.87 26.38 0.62
C LEU A 164 9.17 24.90 0.40
N ASN A 165 10.44 24.50 0.36
CA ASN A 165 10.87 23.11 0.14
C ASN A 165 10.30 22.48 -1.14
N THR A 166 10.07 23.26 -2.19
CA THR A 166 9.37 22.76 -3.39
C THR A 166 10.29 22.01 -4.36
N ALA A 167 11.61 22.24 -4.34
CA ALA A 167 12.54 21.58 -5.26
C ALA A 167 12.60 20.05 -5.07
N GLU A 168 12.73 19.57 -3.83
CA GLU A 168 12.75 18.12 -3.55
C GLU A 168 11.41 17.45 -3.86
N ILE A 169 10.31 18.06 -3.41
CA ILE A 169 8.95 17.52 -3.54
C ILE A 169 8.54 17.39 -5.00
N SER A 170 8.87 18.38 -5.82
CA SER A 170 8.50 18.43 -7.23
C SER A 170 9.61 17.89 -8.14
N HIS A 171 10.69 17.31 -7.58
CA HIS A 171 11.84 16.80 -8.34
C HIS A 171 12.45 17.84 -9.31
N HIS A 172 12.61 19.08 -8.85
CA HIS A 172 13.29 20.11 -9.65
C HIS A 172 14.77 19.76 -9.79
N ARG A 173 15.28 19.88 -11.01
CA ARG A 173 16.70 19.72 -11.32
C ARG A 173 17.44 21.06 -11.36
N TRP A 174 16.74 22.11 -11.76
CA TRP A 174 17.35 23.41 -12.04
C TRP A 174 16.76 24.51 -11.16
N ALA A 175 17.65 25.28 -10.52
CA ALA A 175 17.34 26.63 -10.10
C ALA A 175 17.35 27.52 -11.35
N VAL A 176 16.20 28.09 -11.69
CA VAL A 176 16.06 28.91 -12.90
C VAL A 176 15.94 30.37 -12.49
N GLU A 177 16.78 31.22 -13.06
CA GLU A 177 16.87 32.65 -12.74
C GLU A 177 16.94 33.48 -14.02
N LEU A 178 16.28 34.64 -14.06
CA LEU A 178 16.39 35.59 -15.18
C LEU A 178 17.44 36.65 -14.83
N LEU A 179 18.68 36.43 -15.25
CA LEU A 179 19.83 37.29 -14.93
C LEU A 179 20.19 38.14 -16.16
N HIS A 180 20.04 39.46 -16.05
CA HIS A 180 20.36 40.41 -17.14
C HIS A 180 19.65 40.09 -18.47
N GLY A 181 18.40 39.63 -18.41
CA GLY A 181 17.61 39.25 -19.60
C GLY A 181 17.96 37.88 -20.19
N ARG A 182 18.84 37.10 -19.53
CA ARG A 182 19.18 35.73 -19.88
C ARG A 182 18.57 34.74 -18.90
N LEU A 183 17.96 33.67 -19.41
CA LEU A 183 17.42 32.60 -18.59
C LEU A 183 18.54 31.63 -18.21
N THR A 184 18.98 31.69 -16.95
CA THR A 184 20.07 30.90 -16.40
C THR A 184 19.54 29.72 -15.61
N PHE A 185 19.97 28.52 -15.96
CA PHE A 185 19.70 27.28 -15.26
C PHE A 185 20.93 26.89 -14.45
N THR A 186 20.83 26.85 -13.14
CA THR A 186 21.88 26.35 -12.25
C THR A 186 21.43 25.01 -11.67
N GLU A 187 22.19 23.95 -11.91
CA GLU A 187 21.87 22.64 -11.35
C GLU A 187 21.95 22.71 -9.82
N TYR A 188 20.88 22.28 -9.15
CA TYR A 188 20.82 22.34 -7.70
C TYR A 188 21.88 21.44 -7.06
N LEU A 189 22.60 21.96 -6.05
CA LEU A 189 23.40 21.10 -5.18
C LEU A 189 22.47 20.20 -4.34
N PRO A 190 22.91 18.98 -3.96
CA PRO A 190 22.09 18.08 -3.14
C PRO A 190 21.53 18.71 -1.85
N ARG A 191 22.29 19.62 -1.22
CA ARG A 191 21.83 20.36 -0.03
C ARG A 191 20.75 21.39 -0.33
N GLU A 192 20.76 21.95 -1.53
CA GLU A 192 19.83 23.02 -1.92
C GLU A 192 18.49 22.44 -2.37
N ILE A 193 18.48 21.25 -2.99
CA ILE A 193 17.25 20.52 -3.28
C ILE A 193 16.42 20.33 -2.00
N GLN A 194 17.09 20.04 -0.88
CA GLN A 194 16.48 19.77 0.42
C GLN A 194 15.89 21.01 1.13
N GLY A 195 16.11 22.22 0.60
CA GLY A 195 15.59 23.47 1.15
C GLY A 195 15.90 23.68 2.63
N LEU A 196 14.91 24.17 3.39
CA LEU A 196 14.94 24.31 4.85
C LEU A 196 14.74 22.98 5.61
N ARG A 197 14.54 21.86 4.91
CA ARG A 197 14.15 20.54 5.49
C ARG A 197 12.93 20.59 6.43
N CYS A 198 12.07 21.59 6.24
CA CYS A 198 10.82 21.80 6.96
C CYS A 198 9.80 22.39 5.99
N ASP A 199 8.69 21.68 5.76
CA ASP A 199 7.62 22.11 4.86
C ASP A 199 6.62 23.06 5.53
N LEU A 200 6.92 23.56 6.74
CA LEU A 200 6.03 24.41 7.52
C LEU A 200 5.51 25.60 6.72
N LEU A 201 6.38 26.35 6.05
CA LEU A 201 5.98 27.50 5.25
C LEU A 201 5.11 27.12 4.06
N MET A 202 5.31 25.93 3.50
CA MET A 202 4.45 25.38 2.44
C MET A 202 3.08 24.98 2.97
N LYS A 203 3.00 24.34 4.15
CA LYS A 203 1.73 24.03 4.83
C LYS A 203 0.94 25.29 5.17
N MET A 204 1.62 26.30 5.74
CA MET A 204 1.06 27.62 6.01
C MET A 204 0.55 28.29 4.72
N HIS A 205 1.19 28.03 3.58
CA HIS A 205 0.77 28.58 2.29
C HIS A 205 -0.44 27.85 1.69
N VAL A 206 -0.44 26.52 1.71
CA VAL A 206 -1.46 25.68 1.05
C VAL A 206 -2.75 25.60 1.86
N ALA A 207 -2.64 25.57 3.19
CA ALA A 207 -3.79 25.43 4.10
C ALA A 207 -3.63 26.38 5.30
N PRO A 208 -3.76 27.71 5.11
CA PRO A 208 -3.60 28.67 6.19
C PRO A 208 -4.76 28.59 7.21
N GLU A 209 -4.42 28.38 8.47
CA GLU A 209 -5.36 28.28 9.60
C GLU A 209 -5.44 29.58 10.42
N SER A 210 -4.38 30.39 10.39
CA SER A 210 -4.32 31.67 11.11
C SER A 210 -4.31 32.89 10.19
N LYS A 211 -4.68 34.07 10.74
CA LYS A 211 -4.57 35.34 10.00
C LYS A 211 -3.14 35.60 9.50
N ARG A 212 -2.12 35.18 10.24
CA ARG A 212 -0.71 35.33 9.84
C ARG A 212 -0.36 34.46 8.64
N GLU A 213 -0.89 33.25 8.60
CA GLU A 213 -0.69 32.31 7.48
C GLU A 213 -1.43 32.75 6.22
N LYS A 214 -2.67 33.25 6.40
CA LYS A 214 -3.42 33.90 5.31
C LYS A 214 -2.65 35.10 4.75
N ALA A 215 -2.11 35.95 5.64
CA ALA A 215 -1.30 37.09 5.24
C ALA A 215 -0.01 36.68 4.49
N LEU A 216 0.67 35.63 4.94
CA LEU A 216 1.83 35.04 4.24
C LEU A 216 1.46 34.60 2.83
N THR A 217 0.34 33.90 2.68
CA THR A 217 -0.15 33.44 1.36
C THR A 217 -0.47 34.60 0.43
N SER A 218 -1.19 35.61 0.92
CA SER A 218 -1.47 36.83 0.14
C SER A 218 -0.18 37.52 -0.31
N LEU A 219 0.86 37.56 0.53
CA LEU A 219 2.15 38.13 0.13
C LEU A 219 2.82 37.33 -0.99
N LEU A 220 2.76 36.00 -0.95
CA LEU A 220 3.30 35.15 -2.02
C LEU A 220 2.60 35.38 -3.36
N TYR A 221 1.29 35.66 -3.37
CA TYR A 221 0.56 36.04 -4.58
C TYR A 221 0.83 37.47 -5.02
N LEU A 222 0.82 38.44 -4.10
CA LEU A 222 1.10 39.84 -4.40
C LEU A 222 2.51 40.05 -4.96
N LYS A 223 3.48 39.27 -4.47
CA LYS A 223 4.90 39.32 -4.85
C LYS A 223 5.32 38.13 -5.71
N ALA A 224 4.39 37.61 -6.51
CA ALA A 224 4.64 36.46 -7.37
C ALA A 224 5.83 36.66 -8.32
N ASP A 225 6.08 37.89 -8.77
CA ASP A 225 7.22 38.30 -9.59
C ASP A 225 8.58 38.18 -8.88
N LEU A 226 8.58 38.21 -7.55
CA LEU A 226 9.80 38.07 -6.74
C LEU A 226 10.08 36.62 -6.34
N VAL A 227 9.05 35.79 -6.30
CA VAL A 227 9.15 34.38 -5.86
C VAL A 227 9.08 33.39 -7.02
N ASN A 228 8.76 33.84 -8.24
CA ASN A 228 8.90 33.06 -9.46
C ASN A 228 9.81 33.78 -10.45
N THR A 229 10.59 33.03 -11.20
CA THR A 229 11.30 33.52 -12.39
C THR A 229 10.30 33.55 -13.53
N MET A 230 10.00 34.75 -14.03
CA MET A 230 8.99 34.98 -15.06
C MET A 230 9.60 35.68 -16.27
N LEU A 231 9.38 35.16 -17.47
CA LEU A 231 9.91 35.70 -18.72
C LEU A 231 8.81 35.71 -19.80
N LEU A 232 8.42 36.91 -20.22
CA LEU A 232 7.66 37.11 -21.46
C LEU A 232 8.64 37.40 -22.60
N TRP A 233 8.58 36.64 -23.69
CA TRP A 233 9.56 36.70 -24.78
C TRP A 233 8.91 36.77 -26.16
N GLU A 234 9.60 37.37 -27.12
CA GLU A 234 9.21 37.44 -28.54
C GLU A 234 10.42 37.10 -29.43
N GLY A 235 10.21 36.26 -30.43
CA GLY A 235 11.26 35.79 -31.34
C GLY A 235 12.18 34.75 -30.70
N SER A 236 13.07 35.19 -29.81
CA SER A 236 14.07 34.38 -29.11
C SER A 236 14.53 35.01 -27.79
N PHE A 237 15.08 34.20 -26.89
CA PHE A 237 15.71 34.63 -25.64
C PHE A 237 17.02 33.87 -25.38
N ASP A 238 17.92 34.47 -24.60
CA ASP A 238 19.21 33.87 -24.26
C ASP A 238 19.08 32.83 -23.14
N VAL A 239 19.87 31.75 -23.25
CA VAL A 239 19.89 30.65 -22.27
C VAL A 239 21.33 30.37 -21.84
N GLU A 240 21.53 30.10 -20.55
CA GLU A 240 22.79 29.62 -20.00
C GLU A 240 22.53 28.45 -19.05
N VAL A 241 23.32 27.38 -19.15
CA VAL A 241 23.24 26.24 -18.24
C VAL A 241 24.54 26.08 -17.46
N ARG A 242 24.44 26.14 -16.14
CA ARG A 242 25.52 25.95 -15.17
C ARG A 242 25.34 24.61 -14.48
N LYS A 243 26.14 23.62 -14.88
CA LYS A 243 26.14 22.28 -14.27
C LYS A 243 27.12 22.20 -13.12
N ILE A 244 26.90 21.27 -12.20
CA ILE A 244 27.88 20.97 -11.15
C ILE A 244 29.10 20.31 -11.83
N PRO A 245 30.34 20.75 -11.55
CA PRO A 245 31.52 20.08 -12.08
C PRO A 245 31.56 18.62 -11.63
N SER A 246 31.74 17.69 -12.57
CA SER A 246 32.00 16.30 -12.22
C SER A 246 33.31 16.18 -11.41
N PRO A 247 33.42 15.27 -10.42
CA PRO A 247 34.64 15.09 -9.62
C PRO A 247 35.92 14.74 -10.41
N ALA A 248 35.82 14.57 -11.73
CA ALA A 248 36.93 14.27 -12.62
C ALA A 248 37.68 15.50 -13.17
N SER A 249 37.29 16.75 -12.85
CA SER A 249 37.90 17.94 -13.47
C SER A 249 38.29 19.08 -12.52
N SER A 250 38.50 18.83 -11.23
CA SER A 250 39.02 19.84 -10.30
C SER A 250 40.28 19.37 -9.56
N SER A 251 41.37 19.15 -10.31
CA SER A 251 42.71 19.32 -9.75
C SER A 251 43.01 20.82 -9.72
N HIS A 252 43.36 21.34 -8.54
CA HIS A 252 43.62 22.76 -8.22
C HIS A 252 42.40 23.56 -7.75
N MET A 253 42.04 23.39 -6.47
CA MET A 253 41.86 24.49 -5.50
C MET A 253 41.25 23.94 -4.22
N ALA A 254 42.09 23.42 -3.32
CA ALA A 254 41.76 23.23 -1.91
C ALA A 254 43.07 23.05 -1.11
N SER A 255 43.92 24.07 -1.11
CA SER A 255 45.00 24.21 -0.15
C SER A 255 44.65 25.37 0.79
N GLY A 256 44.02 25.04 1.91
CA GLY A 256 43.79 25.99 2.99
C GLY A 256 42.49 25.67 3.74
N LEU A 257 42.61 25.47 5.05
CA LEU A 257 41.57 25.23 6.06
C LEU A 257 41.09 23.76 6.12
N ASP A 258 41.24 22.99 7.20
CA ASP A 258 41.88 23.20 8.49
C ASP A 258 42.14 21.79 9.09
N GLN A 259 43.25 21.62 9.80
CA GLN A 259 43.85 20.35 10.21
C GLN A 259 43.12 19.63 11.36
N GLN A 260 41.96 20.12 11.80
CA GLN A 260 41.30 19.61 13.00
C GLN A 260 40.39 18.38 12.75
N SER A 261 39.87 18.19 11.53
CA SER A 261 38.99 17.06 11.20
C SER A 261 39.72 15.73 10.92
N ARG A 262 41.04 15.75 10.73
CA ARG A 262 41.83 14.54 10.41
C ARG A 262 42.24 13.70 11.64
N ARG A 263 42.07 14.20 12.87
CA ARG A 263 42.44 13.44 14.08
C ARG A 263 41.35 12.53 14.65
N LEU A 264 40.14 12.53 14.08
CA LEU A 264 39.02 11.71 14.58
C LEU A 264 38.74 10.44 13.75
N LEU A 265 39.48 10.18 12.68
CA LEU A 265 39.26 9.05 11.77
C LEU A 265 40.37 7.98 11.78
N GLU A 266 41.36 8.10 12.67
CA GLU A 266 42.41 7.09 12.84
C GLU A 266 42.36 6.48 14.23
N GLN A 267 41.45 5.52 14.43
CA GLN A 267 41.67 4.43 15.39
C GLN A 267 41.40 3.10 14.68
N PRO A 268 42.30 2.11 14.79
CA PRO A 268 42.18 0.84 14.08
C PRO A 268 41.13 -0.08 14.73
N ALA A 269 40.40 -0.82 13.89
CA ALA A 269 39.51 -1.89 14.30
C ALA A 269 40.27 -3.02 15.03
N PRO A 270 39.67 -3.69 16.04
CA PRO A 270 40.30 -4.83 16.69
C PRO A 270 40.33 -6.05 15.75
N SER A 271 41.47 -6.75 15.75
CA SER A 271 41.76 -7.93 14.94
C SER A 271 41.06 -9.20 15.45
N PRO A 272 40.73 -10.15 14.56
CA PRO A 272 40.04 -11.38 14.92
C PRO A 272 41.02 -12.36 15.59
N SER A 273 40.69 -12.78 16.82
CA SER A 273 41.42 -13.83 17.52
C SER A 273 40.92 -15.21 17.08
N THR A 274 41.88 -16.09 16.83
CA THR A 274 41.76 -17.50 16.50
C THR A 274 41.04 -18.28 17.59
N VAL A 275 39.94 -18.95 17.24
CA VAL A 275 39.37 -20.04 18.04
C VAL A 275 39.23 -21.27 17.15
N THR A 276 40.13 -22.22 17.35
CA THR A 276 40.02 -23.61 16.90
C THR A 276 39.26 -24.40 17.96
N ALA A 277 38.13 -25.01 17.60
CA ALA A 277 37.70 -26.30 18.18
C ALA A 277 36.49 -26.89 17.44
N VAL A 278 36.73 -28.06 16.84
CA VAL A 278 35.91 -29.28 16.79
C VAL A 278 34.45 -29.17 16.30
N ARG A 279 34.22 -29.80 15.13
CA ARG A 279 32.90 -30.20 14.62
C ARG A 279 32.27 -31.25 15.52
N GLU A 280 31.10 -30.97 16.05
CA GLU A 280 30.10 -31.98 16.41
C GLU A 280 28.81 -31.74 15.63
N THR A 281 28.23 -32.85 15.17
CA THR A 281 27.01 -32.94 14.37
C THR A 281 25.82 -32.42 15.17
N PRO A 282 24.90 -31.59 14.61
CA PRO A 282 23.80 -31.05 15.40
C PRO A 282 22.78 -32.16 15.72
N THR A 283 22.69 -32.53 17.00
CA THR A 283 21.54 -33.24 17.54
C THR A 283 20.36 -32.30 17.66
N ALA A 284 19.18 -32.77 17.24
CA ALA A 284 17.91 -32.09 17.38
C ALA A 284 17.61 -31.78 18.86
N GLN A 285 17.72 -30.51 19.25
CA GLN A 285 17.02 -29.87 20.37
C GLN A 285 17.52 -28.41 20.49
N ASN A 286 16.98 -27.50 19.66
CA ASN A 286 16.99 -26.08 20.00
C ASN A 286 15.70 -25.80 20.78
N VAL A 287 15.86 -25.48 22.07
CA VAL A 287 14.82 -24.83 22.87
C VAL A 287 14.76 -23.38 22.38
N PHE A 288 13.87 -23.08 21.43
CA PHE A 288 13.74 -21.73 20.87
C PHE A 288 12.98 -20.83 21.85
N SER A 289 13.52 -19.64 22.15
CA SER A 289 12.74 -18.54 22.71
C SER A 289 11.72 -18.05 21.67
N ASN A 290 10.49 -17.78 22.11
CA ASN A 290 9.43 -17.27 21.25
C ASN A 290 9.86 -15.97 20.52
N PRO A 291 9.48 -15.77 19.23
CA PRO A 291 9.88 -14.58 18.50
C PRO A 291 9.29 -13.30 19.13
N ARG A 292 10.01 -12.18 19.00
CA ARG A 292 9.66 -10.92 19.69
C ARG A 292 9.22 -9.83 18.73
N CYS A 293 8.04 -9.25 18.96
CA CYS A 293 7.47 -8.17 18.17
C CYS A 293 7.17 -6.93 19.03
N LEU A 294 7.54 -5.75 18.54
CA LEU A 294 7.20 -4.47 19.14
C LEU A 294 6.28 -3.69 18.21
N PHE A 295 5.08 -3.36 18.69
CA PHE A 295 4.13 -2.51 17.99
C PHE A 295 4.39 -1.03 18.30
N ILE A 296 4.44 -0.22 17.24
CA ILE A 296 4.60 1.25 17.29
C ILE A 296 3.27 1.88 16.91
N ASN A 297 2.65 2.54 17.89
CA ASN A 297 1.30 3.10 17.78
C ASN A 297 1.31 4.62 17.97
N THR A 298 0.31 5.28 17.40
CA THR A 298 -0.03 6.68 17.65
C THR A 298 -1.52 6.81 17.93
N TYR A 299 -1.89 7.68 18.86
CA TYR A 299 -3.29 7.96 19.22
C TYR A 299 -3.69 9.38 18.85
N TYR A 300 -4.98 9.65 18.65
CA TYR A 300 -5.42 11.02 18.38
C TYR A 300 -5.14 11.95 19.57
N ASP A 301 -4.63 13.14 19.28
CA ASP A 301 -4.29 14.14 20.31
C ASP A 301 -5.53 14.55 21.15
N ALA A 302 -6.71 14.58 20.52
CA ALA A 302 -7.98 14.84 21.19
C ALA A 302 -8.31 13.75 22.23
N PHE A 303 -8.13 12.48 21.88
CA PHE A 303 -8.30 11.36 22.81
C PHE A 303 -7.29 11.44 23.96
N LEU A 304 -6.00 11.64 23.66
CA LEU A 304 -4.96 11.75 24.69
C LEU A 304 -5.26 12.91 25.66
N SER A 305 -5.64 14.07 25.13
CA SER A 305 -6.02 15.24 25.93
C SER A 305 -7.24 14.96 26.82
N HIS A 306 -8.26 14.29 26.27
CA HIS A 306 -9.46 13.90 27.02
C HIS A 306 -9.14 12.90 28.14
N HIS A 307 -8.31 11.90 27.87
CA HIS A 307 -7.93 10.87 28.83
C HIS A 307 -7.18 11.46 30.03
N TYR A 308 -6.13 12.25 29.79
CA TYR A 308 -5.33 12.85 30.87
C TYR A 308 -6.05 13.99 31.60
N SER A 309 -7.00 14.68 30.97
CA SER A 309 -7.83 15.68 31.68
C SER A 309 -8.90 15.04 32.57
N SER A 310 -9.39 13.84 32.21
CA SER A 310 -10.36 13.09 33.01
C SER A 310 -9.72 12.38 34.21
N ALA A 311 -8.41 12.09 34.14
CA ALA A 311 -7.63 11.52 35.23
C ALA A 311 -6.28 12.25 35.43
N PRO A 312 -6.26 13.50 35.93
CA PRO A 312 -5.03 14.30 36.02
C PRO A 312 -3.90 13.66 36.84
N SER A 313 -4.24 12.87 37.87
CA SER A 313 -3.26 12.15 38.71
C SER A 313 -2.49 11.07 37.96
N LEU A 314 -2.96 10.64 36.78
CA LEU A 314 -2.30 9.62 35.97
C LEU A 314 -0.91 10.06 35.49
N ILE A 315 -0.68 11.37 35.33
CA ILE A 315 0.62 11.93 34.92
C ILE A 315 1.73 11.55 35.92
N ASP A 316 1.38 11.41 37.19
CA ASP A 316 2.31 11.07 38.27
C ASP A 316 2.55 9.56 38.42
N GLY A 317 1.73 8.72 37.77
CA GLY A 317 1.88 7.27 37.75
C GLY A 317 3.09 6.81 36.94
N SER A 318 3.48 5.54 37.13
CA SER A 318 4.58 4.91 36.39
C SER A 318 4.26 4.79 34.89
N TYR A 319 5.28 4.54 34.07
CA TYR A 319 5.09 4.26 32.65
C TYR A 319 4.09 3.14 32.42
N GLU A 320 4.21 2.04 33.16
CA GLU A 320 3.34 0.87 33.06
C GLU A 320 1.90 1.18 33.49
N GLU A 321 1.71 1.97 34.55
CA GLU A 321 0.37 2.40 35.00
C GLU A 321 -0.33 3.28 33.95
N GLN A 322 0.42 4.21 33.35
CA GLN A 322 -0.11 5.07 32.29
C GLN A 322 -0.45 4.29 31.02
N LEU A 323 0.43 3.38 30.59
CA LEU A 323 0.18 2.53 29.42
C LEU A 323 -1.03 1.62 29.64
N ALA A 324 -1.12 0.98 30.82
CA ALA A 324 -2.26 0.13 31.18
C ALA A 324 -3.57 0.93 31.18
N SER A 325 -3.58 2.14 31.75
CA SER A 325 -4.78 2.99 31.76
C SER A 325 -5.25 3.35 30.35
N LEU A 326 -4.32 3.68 29.43
CA LEU A 326 -4.64 3.93 28.01
C LEU A 326 -5.22 2.68 27.34
N GLN A 327 -4.62 1.50 27.52
CA GLN A 327 -5.08 0.24 26.94
C GLN A 327 -6.40 -0.26 27.54
N GLU A 328 -6.68 0.05 28.80
CA GLU A 328 -7.95 -0.29 29.46
C GLU A 328 -9.15 0.42 28.81
N THR A 329 -8.92 1.58 28.18
CA THR A 329 -9.97 2.29 27.42
C THR A 329 -10.37 1.57 26.14
N CYS A 330 -9.58 0.60 25.65
CA CYS A 330 -9.81 -0.07 24.37
C CYS A 330 -9.88 0.91 23.17
N PHE A 331 -9.25 2.08 23.23
CA PHE A 331 -9.24 3.04 22.12
C PHE A 331 -8.35 2.60 20.96
N GLY A 332 -8.83 2.82 19.73
CA GLY A 332 -8.11 2.47 18.50
C GLY A 332 -7.79 0.97 18.46
N ASP A 333 -6.54 0.64 18.14
CA ASP A 333 -6.05 -0.74 18.12
C ASP A 333 -5.54 -1.23 19.50
N SER A 334 -5.64 -0.40 20.55
CA SER A 334 -5.32 -0.70 21.97
C SER A 334 -4.08 -1.60 22.14
N ASP A 335 -4.25 -2.77 22.76
CA ASP A 335 -3.34 -3.91 22.85
C ASP A 335 -3.87 -5.11 22.03
N PHE A 336 -4.83 -4.89 21.12
CA PHE A 336 -5.56 -5.98 20.46
C PHE A 336 -4.61 -6.85 19.61
N TYR A 337 -3.71 -6.22 18.87
CA TYR A 337 -2.72 -6.90 18.02
C TYR A 337 -1.70 -7.65 18.86
N SER A 338 -1.10 -7.00 19.87
CA SER A 338 -0.07 -7.60 20.72
C SER A 338 -0.63 -8.72 21.61
N SER A 339 -1.83 -8.55 22.16
CA SER A 339 -2.56 -9.59 22.89
C SER A 339 -2.82 -10.80 22.02
N ALA A 340 -3.35 -10.59 20.82
CA ALA A 340 -3.62 -11.68 19.87
C ALA A 340 -2.35 -12.37 19.38
N LEU A 341 -1.26 -11.62 19.14
CA LEU A 341 0.02 -12.20 18.72
C LEU A 341 0.66 -13.03 19.84
N ARG A 342 0.50 -12.63 21.12
CA ARG A 342 0.93 -13.45 22.28
C ARG A 342 0.24 -14.80 22.36
N GLN A 343 -1.02 -14.89 21.93
CA GLN A 343 -1.77 -16.15 21.85
C GLN A 343 -1.27 -17.06 20.72
N ALA A 344 -0.46 -16.54 19.79
CA ALA A 344 0.17 -17.29 18.72
C ALA A 344 1.64 -17.66 19.02
N ASP A 345 2.02 -17.73 20.31
CA ASP A 345 3.36 -18.08 20.80
C ASP A 345 4.47 -17.06 20.45
N TRP A 346 4.14 -15.77 20.51
CA TRP A 346 5.11 -14.68 20.37
C TRP A 346 5.23 -13.88 21.66
N GLU A 347 6.37 -13.24 21.88
CA GLU A 347 6.46 -12.13 22.84
C GLU A 347 6.08 -10.85 22.11
N ALA A 348 5.05 -10.14 22.58
CA ALA A 348 4.62 -8.88 21.97
C ALA A 348 4.33 -7.80 23.00
N SER A 349 4.68 -6.56 22.65
CA SER A 349 4.43 -5.35 23.43
C SER A 349 4.13 -4.15 22.53
N ASP A 350 3.57 -3.10 23.12
CA ASP A 350 3.17 -1.88 22.43
C ASP A 350 3.88 -0.66 23.03
N ILE A 351 4.19 0.33 22.18
CA ILE A 351 4.54 1.67 22.61
C ILE A 351 3.72 2.72 21.86
N ILE A 352 3.21 3.70 22.60
CA ILE A 352 2.44 4.82 22.04
C ILE A 352 3.37 6.02 21.96
N VAL A 353 3.92 6.28 20.77
CA VAL A 353 5.08 7.18 20.62
C VAL A 353 4.71 8.65 20.70
N ASN A 354 3.47 9.03 20.37
CA ASN A 354 3.04 10.43 20.43
C ASN A 354 2.44 10.84 21.78
N CYS A 355 2.30 9.90 22.73
CA CYS A 355 1.81 10.21 24.07
C CYS A 355 2.91 10.84 24.94
N ARG A 356 2.96 12.18 24.99
CA ARG A 356 4.08 12.88 25.66
C ARG A 356 4.21 12.60 27.17
N PRO A 357 3.13 12.60 27.99
CA PRO A 357 3.25 12.29 29.41
C PRO A 357 3.83 10.89 29.65
N LEU A 358 3.30 9.89 28.93
CA LEU A 358 3.78 8.51 28.96
C LEU A 358 5.27 8.40 28.60
N GLN A 359 5.68 8.99 27.48
CA GLN A 359 7.08 8.93 27.01
C GLN A 359 8.05 9.66 27.95
N LYS A 360 7.63 10.79 28.54
CA LYS A 360 8.42 11.51 29.55
C LYS A 360 8.65 10.65 30.79
N ARG A 361 7.59 10.01 31.31
CA ARG A 361 7.69 9.13 32.48
C ARG A 361 8.64 7.96 32.23
N TRP A 362 8.55 7.32 31.06
CA TRP A 362 9.49 6.26 30.68
C TRP A 362 10.95 6.73 30.68
N ALA A 363 11.21 7.92 30.12
CA ALA A 363 12.55 8.48 30.06
C ALA A 363 13.11 8.79 31.47
N GLU A 364 12.30 9.42 32.32
CA GLU A 364 12.65 9.74 33.73
C GLU A 364 13.04 8.48 34.52
N GLU A 365 12.21 7.44 34.45
CA GLU A 365 12.44 6.19 35.18
C GLU A 365 13.74 5.49 34.77
N ARG A 366 14.23 5.73 33.54
CA ARG A 366 15.35 5.00 32.92
C ARG A 366 16.59 5.88 32.76
N GLY A 367 16.58 7.09 33.33
CA GLY A 367 17.69 8.02 33.31
C GLY A 367 18.00 8.62 31.94
N ILE A 368 16.99 8.72 31.07
CA ILE A 368 17.06 9.40 29.78
C ILE A 368 16.49 10.82 29.94
N ASP A 369 17.02 11.81 29.22
CA ASP A 369 16.49 13.18 29.27
C ASP A 369 15.01 13.21 28.79
N PRO A 370 14.04 13.54 29.66
CA PRO A 370 12.61 13.58 29.30
C PRO A 370 12.24 14.71 28.33
N GLN A 371 13.15 15.66 28.10
CA GLN A 371 12.95 16.70 27.09
C GLN A 371 13.26 16.23 25.67
N CYS A 372 13.94 15.09 25.51
CA CYS A 372 14.22 14.51 24.19
C CYS A 372 12.93 14.30 23.37
N PRO A 373 13.02 14.40 22.03
CA PRO A 373 11.88 14.12 21.16
C PRO A 373 11.31 12.71 21.39
N PRO A 374 9.98 12.51 21.32
CA PRO A 374 9.38 11.20 21.58
C PRO A 374 9.93 10.07 20.69
N LEU A 375 10.24 10.35 19.42
CA LEU A 375 10.85 9.35 18.54
C LEU A 375 12.27 8.97 18.95
N THR A 376 13.03 9.88 19.58
CA THR A 376 14.34 9.55 20.17
C THR A 376 14.18 8.61 21.36
N ILE A 377 13.16 8.85 22.20
CA ILE A 377 12.80 7.96 23.31
C ILE A 377 12.39 6.58 22.77
N ALA A 378 11.57 6.53 21.71
CA ALA A 378 11.18 5.29 21.05
C ALA A 378 12.37 4.49 20.51
N ILE A 379 13.39 5.15 19.95
CA ILE A 379 14.63 4.48 19.55
C ILE A 379 15.36 3.88 20.76
N GLU A 380 15.42 4.56 21.90
CA GLU A 380 15.98 3.99 23.13
C GLU A 380 15.15 2.81 23.68
N GLN A 381 13.83 2.86 23.54
CA GLN A 381 12.94 1.73 23.84
C GLN A 381 13.27 0.52 22.95
N ILE A 382 13.37 0.74 21.62
CA ILE A 382 13.74 -0.29 20.64
C ILE A 382 15.11 -0.90 20.96
N LYS A 383 16.11 -0.07 21.26
CA LYS A 383 17.47 -0.52 21.61
C LYS A 383 17.50 -1.44 22.82
N ARG A 384 16.70 -1.15 23.84
CA ARG A 384 16.64 -1.93 25.08
C ARG A 384 15.84 -3.22 24.92
N LEU A 385 14.73 -3.16 24.18
CA LEU A 385 13.88 -4.31 23.94
C LEU A 385 14.48 -5.30 22.92
N ARG A 386 15.24 -4.80 21.94
CA ARG A 386 15.79 -5.56 20.80
C ARG A 386 14.75 -6.51 20.18
N PRO A 387 13.61 -5.98 19.70
CA PRO A 387 12.60 -6.81 19.08
C PRO A 387 13.14 -7.36 17.76
N GLN A 388 12.73 -8.58 17.40
CA GLN A 388 13.05 -9.13 16.07
C GLN A 388 12.18 -8.48 15.00
N VAL A 389 10.92 -8.18 15.34
CA VAL A 389 9.98 -7.48 14.45
C VAL A 389 9.59 -6.13 15.04
N LEU A 390 9.78 -5.07 14.28
CA LEU A 390 9.22 -3.75 14.54
C LEU A 390 7.99 -3.55 13.66
N TYR A 391 6.80 -3.44 14.26
CA TYR A 391 5.54 -3.33 13.54
C TYR A 391 4.95 -1.94 13.71
N LEU A 392 4.92 -1.14 12.64
CA LEU A 392 4.35 0.21 12.65
C LEU A 392 2.88 0.13 12.25
N GLN A 393 1.99 0.43 13.19
CA GLN A 393 0.55 0.58 12.91
C GLN A 393 0.22 1.92 12.26
N ASP A 394 1.12 2.90 12.41
CA ASP A 394 1.06 4.20 11.75
C ASP A 394 2.32 4.44 10.90
N LEU A 395 2.17 4.41 9.56
CA LEU A 395 3.27 4.71 8.64
C LEU A 395 3.81 6.14 8.78
N GLY A 396 3.06 7.06 9.39
CA GLY A 396 3.49 8.43 9.62
C GLY A 396 4.71 8.52 10.54
N VAL A 397 4.96 7.49 11.35
CA VAL A 397 6.18 7.37 12.19
C VAL A 397 7.38 6.86 11.38
N GLY A 398 7.14 6.17 10.27
CA GLY A 398 8.12 5.45 9.47
C GLY A 398 8.98 6.33 8.55
N SER A 399 9.55 7.42 9.07
CA SER A 399 10.50 8.24 8.28
C SER A 399 11.81 7.50 8.04
N ARG A 400 12.54 7.91 7.00
CA ARG A 400 13.86 7.36 6.68
C ARG A 400 14.82 7.43 7.87
N GLU A 401 14.82 8.54 8.60
CA GLU A 401 15.67 8.76 9.77
C GLU A 401 15.32 7.80 10.90
N PHE A 402 14.02 7.69 11.22
CA PHE A 402 13.56 6.81 12.29
C PHE A 402 13.86 5.34 11.97
N LEU A 403 13.52 4.89 10.76
CA LEU A 403 13.72 3.50 10.35
C LEU A 403 15.21 3.17 10.22
N ALA A 404 16.05 4.08 9.73
CA ALA A 404 17.50 3.91 9.71
C ALA A 404 18.10 3.80 11.12
N ALA A 405 17.59 4.58 12.09
CA ALA A 405 18.02 4.52 13.48
C ALA A 405 17.57 3.24 14.19
N ALA A 406 16.39 2.71 13.86
CA ALA A 406 15.86 1.48 14.42
C ALA A 406 16.51 0.22 13.83
N ARG A 407 16.86 0.24 12.53
CA ARG A 407 17.36 -0.92 11.76
C ARG A 407 18.45 -1.76 12.45
N PRO A 408 19.48 -1.19 13.11
CA PRO A 408 20.54 -1.98 13.76
C PRO A 408 20.06 -2.87 14.93
N TYR A 409 18.84 -2.66 15.40
CA TYR A 409 18.28 -3.31 16.59
C TYR A 409 17.15 -4.28 16.27
N VAL A 410 16.75 -4.40 14.99
CA VAL A 410 15.58 -5.13 14.54
C VAL A 410 15.88 -5.93 13.28
N ASP A 411 15.33 -7.13 13.18
CA ASP A 411 15.52 -7.99 12.01
C ASP A 411 14.52 -7.65 10.90
N LEU A 412 13.25 -7.44 11.23
CA LEU A 412 12.16 -7.16 10.29
C LEU A 412 11.43 -5.86 10.67
N ILE A 413 11.17 -5.00 9.68
CA ILE A 413 10.35 -3.80 9.82
C ILE A 413 9.08 -3.96 8.98
N VAL A 414 7.93 -3.89 9.64
CA VAL A 414 6.61 -4.10 9.06
C VAL A 414 5.81 -2.81 9.17
N GLY A 415 5.11 -2.44 8.10
CA GLY A 415 4.27 -1.26 8.06
C GLY A 415 2.83 -1.61 7.72
N GLN A 416 1.87 -1.08 8.47
CA GLN A 416 0.45 -1.26 8.20
C GLN A 416 -0.20 0.05 7.73
N ILE A 417 -1.09 -0.03 6.73
CA ILE A 417 -1.80 1.16 6.23
C ILE A 417 -3.20 0.86 5.70
N ALA A 418 -4.15 1.71 6.05
CA ALA A 418 -5.53 1.69 5.57
C ALA A 418 -6.09 3.12 5.39
N SER A 419 -5.21 4.08 5.11
CA SER A 419 -5.47 5.51 4.96
C SER A 419 -4.54 6.08 3.88
N PRO A 420 -4.66 7.36 3.47
CA PRO A 420 -3.72 7.95 2.54
C PRO A 420 -2.27 7.77 3.02
N ILE A 421 -1.39 7.31 2.13
CA ILE A 421 0.01 7.02 2.47
C ILE A 421 0.68 8.34 2.91
N PRO A 422 1.26 8.41 4.12
CA PRO A 422 1.94 9.62 4.59
C PRO A 422 3.13 9.97 3.70
N PRO A 423 3.30 11.24 3.26
CA PRO A 423 4.39 11.64 2.36
C PRO A 423 5.79 11.39 2.93
N ASN A 424 5.91 11.36 4.26
CA ASN A 424 7.17 11.14 4.95
C ASN A 424 7.51 9.66 5.20
N ALA A 425 6.62 8.73 4.85
CA ALA A 425 6.86 7.30 5.03
C ALA A 425 7.87 6.79 4.01
N ASP A 426 8.99 6.23 4.48
CA ASP A 426 10.02 5.64 3.61
C ASP A 426 9.64 4.19 3.27
N LEU A 427 8.81 4.01 2.24
CA LEU A 427 8.31 2.69 1.82
C LEU A 427 9.44 1.70 1.47
N ASP A 428 10.62 2.18 1.08
CA ASP A 428 11.81 1.36 0.80
C ASP A 428 12.46 0.75 2.04
N ALA A 429 12.21 1.33 3.20
CA ALA A 429 12.74 0.83 4.46
C ALA A 429 11.84 -0.24 5.09
N PHE A 430 10.66 -0.53 4.57
CA PHE A 430 9.82 -1.62 5.05
C PHE A 430 10.16 -2.93 4.34
N ASP A 431 10.26 -4.00 5.12
CA ASP A 431 10.47 -5.35 4.60
C ASP A 431 9.13 -6.00 4.17
N VAL A 432 8.06 -5.69 4.91
CA VAL A 432 6.70 -6.16 4.62
C VAL A 432 5.72 -5.01 4.83
N LEU A 433 4.80 -4.83 3.89
CA LEU A 433 3.67 -3.93 4.01
C LEU A 433 2.36 -4.73 4.20
N ILE A 434 1.50 -4.27 5.10
CA ILE A 434 0.19 -4.88 5.36
C ILE A 434 -0.88 -3.83 5.11
N SER A 435 -1.93 -4.19 4.38
CA SER A 435 -3.06 -3.29 4.17
C SER A 435 -4.38 -4.02 4.23
N SER A 436 -5.39 -3.34 4.75
CA SER A 436 -6.78 -3.79 4.70
C SER A 436 -7.45 -3.43 3.37
N PHE A 437 -6.74 -2.76 2.46
CA PHE A 437 -7.22 -2.41 1.12
C PHE A 437 -6.49 -3.22 0.05
N PRO A 438 -7.18 -4.14 -0.65
CA PRO A 438 -6.59 -4.95 -1.72
C PRO A 438 -5.83 -4.13 -2.76
N HIS A 439 -6.38 -3.00 -3.21
CA HIS A 439 -5.73 -2.14 -4.20
C HIS A 439 -4.39 -1.50 -3.73
N PHE A 440 -4.16 -1.37 -2.42
CA PHE A 440 -2.84 -0.97 -1.91
C PHE A 440 -1.86 -2.14 -1.94
N VAL A 441 -2.33 -3.36 -1.64
CA VAL A 441 -1.52 -4.58 -1.77
C VAL A 441 -1.05 -4.75 -3.21
N ASP A 442 -1.96 -4.62 -4.18
CA ASP A 442 -1.65 -4.70 -5.61
C ASP A 442 -0.64 -3.63 -6.03
N ARG A 443 -0.83 -2.39 -5.57
CA ARG A 443 0.10 -1.29 -5.81
C ARG A 443 1.50 -1.62 -5.28
N PHE A 444 1.62 -1.99 -4.00
CA PHE A 444 2.92 -2.28 -3.39
C PHE A 444 3.63 -3.45 -4.06
N ARG A 445 2.89 -4.50 -4.44
CA ARG A 445 3.45 -5.63 -5.20
C ARG A 445 3.92 -5.21 -6.59
N GLY A 446 3.17 -4.35 -7.28
CA GLY A 446 3.56 -3.74 -8.56
C GLY A 446 4.82 -2.87 -8.42
N GLU A 447 5.01 -2.24 -7.27
CA GLU A 447 6.23 -1.52 -6.86
C GLU A 447 7.34 -2.45 -6.33
N LYS A 448 7.22 -3.78 -6.52
CA LYS A 448 8.20 -4.81 -6.14
C LYS A 448 8.43 -4.95 -4.63
N ARG A 449 7.41 -4.65 -3.83
CA ARG A 449 7.44 -4.77 -2.36
C ARG A 449 6.62 -5.97 -1.91
N ALA A 450 7.08 -6.64 -0.85
CA ALA A 450 6.30 -7.68 -0.22
C ALA A 450 5.09 -7.05 0.49
N ALA A 451 3.88 -7.39 0.05
CA ALA A 451 2.67 -6.86 0.66
C ALA A 451 1.57 -7.91 0.84
N TYR A 452 0.79 -7.76 1.91
CA TYR A 452 -0.27 -8.70 2.29
C TYR A 452 -1.57 -7.97 2.60
N TYR A 453 -2.69 -8.58 2.18
CA TYR A 453 -4.00 -8.18 2.67
C TYR A 453 -4.25 -8.72 4.06
N GLN A 454 -4.72 -7.84 4.94
CA GLN A 454 -5.23 -8.22 6.24
C GLN A 454 -6.42 -7.34 6.56
N ALA A 455 -7.61 -7.95 6.61
CA ALA A 455 -8.78 -7.25 7.10
C ALA A 455 -8.62 -6.86 8.56
N LEU A 456 -9.24 -5.73 8.94
CA LEU A 456 -9.40 -5.36 10.34
C LEU A 456 -10.32 -6.38 11.05
N ALA A 457 -10.47 -6.21 12.36
CA ALA A 457 -11.15 -7.18 13.19
C ALA A 457 -11.72 -6.54 14.46
N PHE A 458 -12.31 -7.38 15.30
CA PHE A 458 -12.87 -7.03 16.60
C PHE A 458 -12.16 -7.81 17.71
N ASP A 459 -12.01 -7.20 18.89
CA ASP A 459 -11.53 -7.91 20.08
C ASP A 459 -12.72 -8.26 20.98
N ILE A 460 -12.99 -9.56 21.16
CA ILE A 460 -14.15 -10.05 21.90
C ILE A 460 -14.13 -9.63 23.38
N ARG A 461 -12.95 -9.26 23.94
CA ARG A 461 -12.85 -8.72 25.30
C ARG A 461 -13.69 -7.46 25.47
N VAL A 462 -13.85 -6.66 24.41
CA VAL A 462 -14.71 -5.47 24.43
C VAL A 462 -16.15 -5.86 24.72
N PHE A 463 -16.69 -6.85 24.01
CA PHE A 463 -18.05 -7.34 24.26
C PHE A 463 -18.22 -7.88 25.69
N HIS A 464 -17.26 -8.66 26.19
CA HIS A 464 -17.31 -9.18 27.56
C HIS A 464 -17.28 -8.07 28.62
N ARG A 465 -16.58 -6.97 28.39
CA ARG A 465 -16.53 -5.82 29.31
C ARG A 465 -17.84 -5.03 29.33
N LEU A 466 -18.49 -4.87 28.17
CA LEU A 466 -19.73 -4.11 28.05
C LEU A 466 -20.96 -4.89 28.51
N GLY A 467 -20.90 -6.22 28.42
CA GLY A 467 -22.06 -7.09 28.66
C GLY A 467 -23.13 -6.89 27.59
N GLN A 468 -24.39 -7.01 27.98
CA GLN A 468 -25.55 -6.85 27.08
C GLN A 468 -26.43 -5.68 27.56
N PRO A 469 -26.06 -4.43 27.24
CA PRO A 469 -26.86 -3.28 27.63
C PRO A 469 -28.18 -3.24 26.86
N SER A 470 -29.15 -2.48 27.38
CA SER A 470 -30.40 -2.20 26.65
C SER A 470 -30.11 -1.42 25.37
N ARG A 471 -30.70 -1.85 24.24
CA ARG A 471 -30.56 -1.15 22.95
C ARG A 471 -31.53 0.04 22.83
N ASP A 472 -31.17 1.15 23.47
CA ASP A 472 -31.98 2.36 23.60
C ASP A 472 -31.75 3.41 22.51
N TYR A 473 -30.67 3.32 21.72
CA TYR A 473 -30.50 4.14 20.53
C TYR A 473 -31.11 3.48 19.29
N PRO A 474 -32.11 4.09 18.63
CA PRO A 474 -32.74 3.49 17.46
C PRO A 474 -31.79 3.45 16.26
N LEU A 475 -31.04 4.53 16.02
CA LEU A 475 -30.13 4.66 14.89
C LEU A 475 -28.93 5.53 15.28
N THR A 476 -27.72 5.04 15.04
CA THR A 476 -26.49 5.77 15.38
C THR A 476 -25.49 5.83 14.23
N PHE A 477 -24.73 6.92 14.18
CA PHE A 477 -23.47 7.02 13.48
C PHE A 477 -22.37 7.41 14.47
N VAL A 478 -21.23 6.71 14.42
CA VAL A 478 -20.05 7.08 15.21
C VAL A 478 -18.81 7.12 14.31
N GLY A 479 -18.26 8.31 14.08
CA GLY A 479 -17.09 8.49 13.21
C GLY A 479 -16.81 9.96 12.89
N GLY A 480 -15.63 10.23 12.33
CA GLY A 480 -15.20 11.57 11.98
C GLY A 480 -15.87 12.14 10.73
N LEU A 481 -16.05 13.46 10.70
CA LEU A 481 -16.37 14.23 9.51
C LEU A 481 -15.19 15.16 9.18
N SER A 482 -14.61 14.98 8.00
CA SER A 482 -13.47 15.77 7.50
C SER A 482 -13.63 15.99 5.99
N PRO A 483 -12.82 16.85 5.36
CA PRO A 483 -12.89 17.09 3.91
C PRO A 483 -12.74 15.82 3.05
N ALA A 484 -12.12 14.77 3.57
CA ALA A 484 -11.96 13.46 2.93
C ALA A 484 -13.21 12.54 3.03
N HIS A 485 -14.36 13.09 3.45
CA HIS A 485 -15.60 12.35 3.68
C HIS A 485 -16.81 13.04 3.03
N ARG A 486 -16.69 13.49 1.78
CA ARG A 486 -17.72 14.32 1.14
C ARG A 486 -19.07 13.59 1.02
N GLU A 487 -19.05 12.34 0.56
CA GLU A 487 -20.26 11.52 0.39
C GLU A 487 -20.96 11.24 1.74
N ARG A 488 -20.18 11.05 2.80
CA ARG A 488 -20.69 10.83 4.15
C ARG A 488 -21.47 12.03 4.68
N HIS A 489 -21.07 13.26 4.35
CA HIS A 489 -21.80 14.46 4.78
C HIS A 489 -23.23 14.47 4.24
N GLU A 490 -23.39 14.19 2.95
CA GLU A 490 -24.69 14.17 2.28
C GLU A 490 -25.59 13.07 2.85
N LEU A 491 -25.02 11.88 3.07
CA LEU A 491 -25.71 10.77 3.71
C LEU A 491 -26.24 11.13 5.11
N LEU A 492 -25.38 11.61 6.00
CA LEU A 492 -25.78 11.89 7.38
C LEU A 492 -26.75 13.08 7.48
N ALA A 493 -26.66 14.05 6.55
CA ALA A 493 -27.62 15.14 6.46
C ALA A 493 -29.02 14.62 6.09
N ASP A 494 -29.15 13.76 5.07
CA ASP A 494 -30.44 13.18 4.69
C ASP A 494 -31.01 12.28 5.79
N LEU A 495 -30.20 11.38 6.36
CA LEU A 495 -30.66 10.50 7.44
C LEU A 495 -31.05 11.31 8.68
N GLY A 496 -30.25 12.30 9.09
CA GLY A 496 -30.50 13.14 10.26
C GLY A 496 -31.77 14.00 10.14
N LYS A 497 -32.15 14.38 8.92
CA LYS A 497 -33.39 15.12 8.65
C LYS A 497 -34.63 14.24 8.72
N ASN A 498 -34.52 12.97 8.32
CA ASN A 498 -35.68 12.11 8.09
C ASN A 498 -35.87 10.99 9.13
N LEU A 499 -34.84 10.69 9.93
CA LEU A 499 -34.80 9.53 10.84
C LEU A 499 -34.27 9.92 12.23
N PRO A 500 -34.49 9.10 13.28
CA PRO A 500 -33.99 9.35 14.63
C PRO A 500 -32.48 9.04 14.76
N LEU A 501 -31.64 9.64 13.90
CA LEU A 501 -30.20 9.45 13.89
C LEU A 501 -29.52 10.21 15.03
N HIS A 502 -28.75 9.49 15.86
CA HIS A 502 -27.82 10.07 16.83
C HIS A 502 -26.38 9.99 16.29
N VAL A 503 -25.62 11.08 16.42
CA VAL A 503 -24.29 11.22 15.79
C VAL A 503 -23.23 11.56 16.82
N TRP A 504 -22.14 10.79 16.83
CA TRP A 504 -20.91 11.06 17.58
C TRP A 504 -19.70 11.14 16.64
N GLY A 505 -18.79 12.05 16.95
CA GLY A 505 -17.51 12.24 16.27
C GLY A 505 -17.14 13.71 16.09
N TYR A 506 -15.89 13.94 15.72
CA TYR A 506 -15.39 15.27 15.38
C TYR A 506 -15.98 15.75 14.04
N GLY A 507 -16.07 17.07 13.86
CA GLY A 507 -16.61 17.70 12.65
C GLY A 507 -18.15 17.63 12.50
N THR A 508 -18.85 17.01 13.45
CA THR A 508 -20.32 16.84 13.45
C THR A 508 -21.10 18.16 13.52
N THR A 509 -20.46 19.26 13.94
CA THR A 509 -21.05 20.60 13.93
C THR A 509 -21.41 21.09 12.52
N ALA A 510 -20.75 20.59 11.48
CA ALA A 510 -21.10 20.89 10.09
C ALA A 510 -22.54 20.48 9.73
N LEU A 511 -23.06 19.42 10.37
CA LEU A 511 -24.43 18.94 10.13
C LEU A 511 -25.51 19.92 10.63
N LYS A 512 -25.16 20.87 11.52
CA LYS A 512 -26.09 21.91 11.99
C LYS A 512 -26.63 22.76 10.85
N GLN A 513 -25.84 22.94 9.79
CA GLN A 513 -26.22 23.73 8.62
C GLN A 513 -27.32 23.06 7.77
N HIS A 514 -27.60 21.77 8.01
CA HIS A 514 -28.55 20.97 7.24
C HIS A 514 -29.86 20.67 8.00
N HIS A 515 -30.18 21.46 9.03
CA HIS A 515 -31.40 21.29 9.86
C HIS A 515 -31.53 19.93 10.57
N VAL A 516 -30.39 19.26 10.83
CA VAL A 516 -30.36 18.08 11.70
C VAL A 516 -30.65 18.52 13.15
N ASP A 517 -31.45 17.73 13.87
CA ASP A 517 -31.77 17.99 15.28
C ASP A 517 -30.50 18.02 16.13
N VAL A 518 -30.16 19.22 16.62
CA VAL A 518 -28.95 19.47 17.40
C VAL A 518 -28.89 18.69 18.70
N SER A 519 -30.05 18.27 19.24
CA SER A 519 -30.12 17.44 20.46
C SER A 519 -29.59 16.01 20.23
N ARG A 520 -29.39 15.62 18.97
CA ARG A 520 -28.87 14.30 18.56
C ARG A 520 -27.42 14.35 18.10
N LEU A 521 -26.74 15.49 18.27
CA LEU A 521 -25.32 15.66 18.00
C LEU A 521 -24.57 15.71 19.35
N HIS A 522 -23.83 14.65 19.66
CA HIS A 522 -23.37 14.38 21.04
C HIS A 522 -21.89 14.67 21.30
N GLY A 523 -21.17 15.23 20.32
CA GLY A 523 -19.72 15.43 20.41
C GLY A 523 -18.94 14.15 20.11
N GLU A 524 -17.77 13.99 20.70
CA GLU A 524 -16.86 12.87 20.45
C GLU A 524 -17.10 11.73 21.45
N ALA A 525 -16.87 10.49 21.02
CA ALA A 525 -16.87 9.31 21.89
C ALA A 525 -15.66 8.43 21.54
N TRP A 526 -14.99 7.91 22.56
CA TRP A 526 -13.71 7.23 22.43
C TRP A 526 -13.72 5.89 23.18
N GLY A 527 -12.96 4.91 22.67
CA GLY A 527 -12.73 3.64 23.37
C GLY A 527 -14.03 2.96 23.83
N LEU A 528 -14.07 2.51 25.09
CA LEU A 528 -15.22 1.83 25.69
C LEU A 528 -16.51 2.66 25.67
N ASP A 529 -16.46 3.99 25.72
CA ASP A 529 -17.66 4.82 25.60
C ASP A 529 -18.26 4.73 24.20
N MET A 530 -17.40 4.75 23.17
CA MET A 530 -17.81 4.52 21.79
C MET A 530 -18.40 3.13 21.61
N PHE A 531 -17.74 2.08 22.12
CA PHE A 531 -18.27 0.73 22.01
C PHE A 531 -19.58 0.54 22.80
N SER A 532 -19.73 1.19 23.95
CA SER A 532 -20.97 1.21 24.72
C SER A 532 -22.13 1.81 23.91
N ILE A 533 -21.87 2.87 23.14
CA ILE A 533 -22.86 3.43 22.21
C ILE A 533 -23.26 2.39 21.17
N LEU A 534 -22.30 1.72 20.51
CA LEU A 534 -22.61 0.68 19.52
C LEU A 534 -23.41 -0.50 20.11
N ALA A 535 -23.06 -0.93 21.32
CA ALA A 535 -23.76 -2.01 22.02
C ALA A 535 -25.20 -1.63 22.38
N ARG A 536 -25.46 -0.33 22.59
CA ARG A 536 -26.78 0.26 22.83
C ARG A 536 -27.54 0.63 21.56
N SER A 537 -26.91 0.53 20.39
CA SER A 537 -27.55 0.82 19.10
C SER A 537 -28.36 -0.38 18.61
N ARG A 538 -29.56 -0.12 18.11
CA ARG A 538 -30.30 -1.12 17.32
C ARG A 538 -29.72 -1.21 15.91
N ILE A 539 -29.52 -0.05 15.29
CA ILE A 539 -28.95 0.09 13.95
C ILE A 539 -27.77 1.07 14.01
N THR A 540 -26.65 0.67 13.43
CA THR A 540 -25.48 1.51 13.21
C THR A 540 -25.29 1.70 11.72
N VAL A 541 -25.29 2.96 11.27
CA VAL A 541 -24.95 3.28 9.88
C VAL A 541 -23.46 3.48 9.74
N ASN A 542 -22.88 2.90 8.69
CA ASN A 542 -21.49 3.01 8.30
C ASN A 542 -21.36 3.54 6.88
N HIS A 543 -20.25 4.22 6.63
CA HIS A 543 -19.86 4.68 5.30
C HIS A 543 -18.32 4.71 5.22
N HIS A 544 -17.75 4.02 4.26
CA HIS A 544 -16.29 3.95 4.09
C HIS A 544 -15.68 5.32 3.74
N ILE A 545 -14.37 5.46 3.93
CA ILE A 545 -13.63 6.65 3.50
C ILE A 545 -13.40 6.58 1.98
N ASP A 546 -13.34 7.73 1.29
CA ASP A 546 -13.23 7.82 -0.17
C ASP A 546 -12.04 7.02 -0.74
N VAL A 547 -10.90 6.99 -0.03
CA VAL A 547 -9.69 6.23 -0.43
C VAL A 547 -9.91 4.72 -0.49
N ALA A 548 -10.94 4.19 0.20
CA ALA A 548 -11.27 2.77 0.16
C ALA A 548 -11.79 2.31 -1.22
N LYS A 549 -12.27 3.24 -2.06
CA LYS A 549 -12.87 2.96 -3.38
C LYS A 549 -13.99 1.92 -3.25
N MET A 550 -13.90 0.81 -3.99
CA MET A 550 -14.85 -0.32 -3.98
C MET A 550 -14.48 -1.43 -2.97
N ASN A 551 -13.60 -1.14 -1.99
CA ASN A 551 -13.17 -2.12 -0.99
C ASN A 551 -13.78 -1.82 0.40
N ALA A 552 -14.58 -2.74 0.92
CA ALA A 552 -15.06 -2.74 2.30
C ALA A 552 -13.91 -3.14 3.22
N ASN A 553 -13.52 -2.19 4.07
CA ASN A 553 -12.71 -2.42 5.26
C ASN A 553 -12.61 -1.12 6.06
N ASN A 554 -13.25 -1.06 7.21
CA ASN A 554 -12.97 -0.06 8.24
C ASN A 554 -13.28 -0.67 9.61
N MET A 555 -12.81 -0.03 10.69
CA MET A 555 -13.02 -0.55 12.04
C MET A 555 -14.51 -0.70 12.35
N ARG A 556 -15.32 0.32 12.02
CA ARG A 556 -16.76 0.39 12.33
C ARG A 556 -17.55 -0.84 11.85
N LEU A 557 -17.16 -1.44 10.73
CA LEU A 557 -17.77 -2.66 10.19
C LEU A 557 -17.65 -3.85 11.18
N PHE A 558 -16.49 -4.03 11.82
CA PHE A 558 -16.25 -5.08 12.81
C PHE A 558 -16.67 -4.67 14.22
N GLU A 559 -16.51 -3.40 14.59
CA GLU A 559 -16.89 -2.91 15.91
C GLU A 559 -18.41 -2.95 16.12
N ALA A 560 -19.21 -2.55 15.13
CA ALA A 560 -20.66 -2.52 15.24
C ALA A 560 -21.26 -3.93 15.28
N THR A 561 -20.79 -4.82 14.39
CA THR A 561 -21.21 -6.24 14.37
C THR A 561 -20.70 -6.97 15.62
N GLY A 562 -19.47 -6.69 16.07
CA GLY A 562 -18.90 -7.20 17.31
C GLY A 562 -19.65 -6.76 18.57
N CYS A 563 -20.27 -5.58 18.57
CA CYS A 563 -21.17 -5.13 19.64
C CYS A 563 -22.64 -5.57 19.44
N GLY A 564 -22.93 -6.31 18.37
CA GLY A 564 -24.24 -6.86 18.05
C GLY A 564 -25.28 -5.85 17.56
N SER A 565 -24.85 -4.67 17.08
CA SER A 565 -25.76 -3.75 16.38
C SER A 565 -26.00 -4.26 14.96
N LEU A 566 -27.21 -4.05 14.42
CA LEU A 566 -27.42 -4.20 12.98
C LEU A 566 -26.53 -3.19 12.26
N LEU A 567 -25.68 -3.65 11.35
CA LEU A 567 -24.85 -2.80 10.51
C LEU A 567 -25.56 -2.53 9.18
N VAL A 568 -25.72 -1.24 8.85
CA VAL A 568 -26.14 -0.78 7.53
C VAL A 568 -24.97 -0.02 6.90
N THR A 569 -24.40 -0.52 5.80
CA THR A 569 -23.16 0.01 5.20
C THR A 569 -23.28 0.21 3.69
N ASP A 570 -22.44 1.06 3.11
CA ASP A 570 -22.36 1.20 1.66
C ASP A 570 -21.85 -0.09 1.00
N TYR A 571 -22.39 -0.43 -0.17
CA TYR A 571 -21.98 -1.60 -0.94
C TYR A 571 -20.55 -1.45 -1.45
N LYS A 572 -19.78 -2.54 -1.32
CA LYS A 572 -18.42 -2.70 -1.84
C LYS A 572 -18.29 -4.10 -2.45
N GLU A 573 -17.38 -4.28 -3.39
CA GLU A 573 -17.28 -5.53 -4.16
C GLU A 573 -16.84 -6.72 -3.30
N ASN A 574 -15.89 -6.51 -2.39
CA ASN A 574 -15.40 -7.55 -1.47
C ASN A 574 -16.24 -7.68 -0.18
N LEU A 575 -17.39 -6.98 -0.06
CA LEU A 575 -18.20 -7.05 1.17
C LEU A 575 -18.71 -8.47 1.42
N SER A 576 -19.06 -9.20 0.34
CA SER A 576 -19.50 -10.60 0.42
C SER A 576 -18.44 -11.57 0.93
N ASP A 577 -17.16 -11.20 0.83
CA ASP A 577 -16.06 -12.00 1.38
C ASP A 577 -15.97 -11.86 2.90
N LEU A 578 -16.48 -10.75 3.44
CA LEU A 578 -16.50 -10.45 4.86
C LEU A 578 -17.82 -10.88 5.50
N PHE A 579 -18.96 -10.53 4.91
CA PHE A 579 -20.28 -10.81 5.44
C PHE A 579 -21.28 -11.17 4.34
N GLU A 580 -22.23 -12.05 4.66
CA GLU A 580 -23.35 -12.36 3.78
C GLU A 580 -24.37 -11.22 3.78
N ILE A 581 -24.48 -10.51 2.66
CA ILE A 581 -25.38 -9.36 2.50
C ILE A 581 -26.85 -9.82 2.57
N GLY A 582 -27.65 -9.14 3.38
CA GLY A 582 -29.07 -9.45 3.65
C GLY A 582 -29.25 -10.43 4.80
N THR A 583 -28.27 -11.28 5.08
CA THR A 583 -28.33 -12.28 6.16
C THR A 583 -27.58 -11.80 7.41
N GLU A 584 -26.42 -11.17 7.25
CA GLU A 584 -25.53 -10.74 8.35
C GLU A 584 -25.34 -9.23 8.39
N VAL A 585 -25.35 -8.56 7.23
CA VAL A 585 -25.27 -7.10 7.14
C VAL A 585 -26.20 -6.57 6.06
N VAL A 586 -26.57 -5.29 6.14
CA VAL A 586 -27.39 -4.64 5.13
C VAL A 586 -26.52 -3.68 4.33
N ALA A 587 -26.58 -3.80 2.99
CA ALA A 587 -25.80 -2.95 2.09
C ALA A 587 -26.72 -2.01 1.29
N TYR A 588 -26.33 -0.74 1.16
CA TYR A 588 -27.00 0.25 0.31
C TYR A 588 -26.08 0.74 -0.82
N ARG A 589 -26.66 1.19 -1.92
CA ARG A 589 -25.98 1.75 -3.10
C ARG A 589 -26.27 3.23 -3.32
N SER A 590 -27.25 3.79 -2.59
CA SER A 590 -27.58 5.21 -2.64
C SER A 590 -28.09 5.73 -1.29
N VAL A 591 -28.07 7.05 -1.11
CA VAL A 591 -28.63 7.72 0.08
C VAL A 591 -30.11 7.39 0.27
N GLY A 592 -30.90 7.40 -0.82
CA GLY A 592 -32.33 7.09 -0.79
C GLY A 592 -32.60 5.65 -0.35
N GLU A 593 -31.88 4.69 -0.92
CA GLU A 593 -31.97 3.28 -0.54
C GLU A 593 -31.54 3.07 0.92
N CYS A 594 -30.47 3.74 1.38
CA CYS A 594 -30.04 3.68 2.78
C CYS A 594 -31.16 4.13 3.73
N ARG A 595 -31.81 5.25 3.42
CA ARG A 595 -32.94 5.76 4.22
C ARG A 595 -34.11 4.78 4.24
N GLU A 596 -34.47 4.20 3.10
CA GLU A 596 -35.57 3.24 2.99
C GLU A 596 -35.29 1.96 3.78
N LEU A 597 -34.09 1.40 3.64
CA LEU A 597 -33.66 0.22 4.38
C LEU A 597 -33.65 0.47 5.89
N ILE A 598 -33.10 1.61 6.34
CA ILE A 598 -33.10 1.96 7.77
C ILE A 598 -34.54 2.14 8.29
N ALA A 599 -35.40 2.83 7.54
CA ALA A 599 -36.81 3.00 7.92
C ALA A 599 -37.53 1.64 8.04
N TYR A 600 -37.26 0.73 7.11
CA TYR A 600 -37.79 -0.63 7.14
C TYR A 600 -37.34 -1.37 8.40
N TYR A 601 -36.04 -1.44 8.69
CA TYR A 601 -35.53 -2.19 9.85
C TYR A 601 -35.86 -1.54 11.20
N LEU A 602 -36.09 -0.23 11.25
CA LEU A 602 -36.66 0.43 12.44
C LEU A 602 -38.10 -0.03 12.72
N ALA A 603 -38.87 -0.31 11.68
CA ALA A 603 -40.24 -0.84 11.79
C ALA A 603 -40.29 -2.36 12.01
N HIS A 604 -39.20 -3.09 11.71
CA HIS A 604 -39.09 -4.55 11.82
C HIS A 604 -37.94 -4.96 12.79
N PRO A 605 -38.06 -4.65 14.09
CA PRO A 605 -36.96 -4.81 15.05
C PRO A 605 -36.52 -6.26 15.28
N GLU A 606 -37.42 -7.24 15.16
CA GLU A 606 -37.05 -8.66 15.29
C GLU A 606 -36.21 -9.16 14.11
N GLU A 607 -36.52 -8.71 12.90
CA GLU A 607 -35.73 -9.01 11.70
C GLU A 607 -34.35 -8.36 11.78
N ALA A 608 -34.31 -7.08 12.19
CA ALA A 608 -33.07 -6.35 12.43
C ALA A 608 -32.17 -7.06 13.48
N ARG A 609 -32.78 -7.51 14.58
CA ARG A 609 -32.10 -8.27 15.65
C ARG A 609 -31.53 -9.59 15.12
N ALA A 610 -32.31 -10.35 14.35
CA ALA A 610 -31.86 -11.63 13.81
C ALA A 610 -30.66 -11.49 12.86
N ILE A 611 -30.62 -10.44 12.04
CA ILE A 611 -29.46 -10.14 11.18
C ILE A 611 -28.24 -9.78 12.03
N ALA A 612 -28.42 -8.88 13.01
CA ALA A 612 -27.35 -8.43 13.90
C ALA A 612 -26.74 -9.58 14.72
N GLU A 613 -27.56 -10.52 15.19
CA GLU A 613 -27.11 -11.71 15.93
C GLU A 613 -26.23 -12.63 15.08
N ARG A 614 -26.60 -12.87 13.81
CA ARG A 614 -25.77 -13.66 12.89
C ARG A 614 -24.45 -12.95 12.58
N ALA A 615 -24.49 -11.64 12.37
CA ALA A 615 -23.28 -10.82 12.19
C ALA A 615 -22.34 -10.92 13.40
N HIS A 616 -22.90 -10.81 14.61
CA HIS A 616 -22.15 -10.89 15.86
C HIS A 616 -21.49 -12.26 16.03
N GLU A 617 -22.24 -13.34 15.77
CA GLU A 617 -21.71 -14.71 15.81
C GLU A 617 -20.55 -14.89 14.82
N ARG A 618 -20.71 -14.44 13.57
CA ARG A 618 -19.63 -14.51 12.57
C ARG A 618 -18.44 -13.64 12.97
N THR A 619 -18.65 -12.44 13.50
CA THR A 619 -17.56 -11.58 13.98
C THR A 619 -16.76 -12.24 15.11
N GLY A 620 -17.44 -12.82 16.10
CA GLY A 620 -16.79 -13.54 17.20
C GLY A 620 -16.06 -14.82 16.77
N ARG A 621 -16.46 -15.43 15.65
CA ARG A 621 -15.87 -16.67 15.13
C ARG A 621 -14.75 -16.44 14.12
N GLU A 622 -14.90 -15.47 13.21
CA GLU A 622 -14.05 -15.31 12.02
C GLU A 622 -13.35 -13.94 11.93
N HIS A 623 -13.92 -12.88 12.51
CA HIS A 623 -13.38 -11.52 12.39
C HIS A 623 -12.75 -11.01 13.69
N THR A 624 -11.98 -11.86 14.34
CA THR A 624 -11.25 -11.52 15.58
C THR A 624 -9.79 -11.18 15.33
N TYR A 625 -9.22 -10.30 16.14
CA TYR A 625 -7.78 -10.01 16.08
C TYR A 625 -6.95 -11.28 16.37
N GLU A 626 -7.45 -12.20 17.21
CA GLU A 626 -6.85 -13.53 17.41
C GLU A 626 -6.69 -14.28 16.07
N ALA A 627 -7.77 -14.38 15.28
CA ALA A 627 -7.72 -15.06 14.00
C ALA A 627 -6.79 -14.35 12.99
N ARG A 628 -6.77 -13.01 13.00
CA ARG A 628 -5.88 -12.22 12.12
C ARG A 628 -4.43 -12.39 12.51
N MET A 629 -4.07 -12.17 13.77
CA MET A 629 -2.69 -12.18 14.22
C MET A 629 -2.08 -13.57 14.24
N ARG A 630 -2.89 -14.64 14.37
CA ARG A 630 -2.44 -16.00 14.12
C ARG A 630 -1.98 -16.23 12.68
N HIS A 631 -2.63 -15.58 11.71
CA HIS A 631 -2.16 -15.62 10.33
C HIS A 631 -0.98 -14.68 10.10
N THR A 632 -1.02 -13.48 10.69
CA THR A 632 0.11 -12.54 10.63
C THR A 632 1.37 -13.17 11.21
N SER A 633 1.29 -13.94 12.30
CA SER A 633 2.45 -14.61 12.90
C SER A 633 3.13 -15.59 11.92
N GLU A 634 2.37 -16.31 11.09
CA GLU A 634 2.89 -17.17 10.03
C GLU A 634 3.61 -16.36 8.95
N ILE A 635 3.08 -15.19 8.58
CA ILE A 635 3.73 -14.27 7.63
C ILE A 635 5.05 -13.77 8.24
N LEU A 636 5.00 -13.23 9.45
CA LEU A 636 6.17 -12.66 10.12
C LEU A 636 7.27 -13.70 10.35
N GLY A 637 6.90 -14.91 10.78
CA GLY A 637 7.83 -16.02 10.96
C GLY A 637 8.59 -16.37 9.69
N ARG A 638 7.88 -16.51 8.56
CA ARG A 638 8.50 -16.79 7.25
C ARG A 638 9.49 -15.70 6.82
N HIS A 639 9.11 -14.43 6.96
CA HIS A 639 10.01 -13.32 6.59
C HIS A 639 11.22 -13.20 7.52
N LEU A 640 11.07 -13.49 8.81
CA LEU A 640 12.20 -13.58 9.74
C LEU A 640 13.17 -14.69 9.36
N GLU A 641 12.67 -15.88 9.04
CA GLU A 641 13.51 -17.01 8.60
C GLU A 641 14.27 -16.68 7.32
N LEU A 642 13.58 -16.08 6.33
CA LEU A 642 14.17 -15.66 5.06
C LEU A 642 15.26 -14.60 5.24
N LYS A 643 15.12 -13.70 6.22
CA LYS A 643 16.00 -12.55 6.42
C LYS A 643 17.19 -12.83 7.34
N THR A 644 16.97 -13.53 8.45
CA THR A 644 18.02 -13.85 9.45
C THR A 644 19.00 -14.91 8.94
N GLY A 645 18.59 -15.74 7.97
CA GLY A 645 19.47 -16.69 7.31
C GLY A 645 19.91 -17.87 8.19
N ASN A 646 19.31 -18.04 9.37
CA ASN A 646 19.60 -19.16 10.28
C ASN A 646 19.44 -20.54 9.60
N ASN A 647 18.65 -20.62 8.52
CA ASN A 647 18.47 -21.81 7.67
C ASN A 647 18.82 -21.55 6.19
N ARG A 648 19.69 -20.59 5.85
CA ARG A 648 19.99 -20.28 4.45
C ARG A 648 20.68 -21.48 3.78
N LEU A 649 19.95 -22.14 2.88
CA LEU A 649 20.49 -23.20 2.04
C LEU A 649 21.48 -22.62 1.01
N PRO A 650 22.48 -23.41 0.56
CA PRO A 650 23.37 -23.02 -0.53
C PRO A 650 22.57 -22.69 -1.79
N ASP A 651 23.03 -21.69 -2.56
CA ASP A 651 22.40 -21.36 -3.82
C ASP A 651 22.40 -22.61 -4.74
N PRO A 652 21.26 -22.94 -5.38
CA PRO A 652 21.13 -24.15 -6.18
C PRO A 652 21.98 -24.06 -7.46
N ASP A 653 22.59 -25.17 -7.87
CA ASP A 653 23.14 -25.30 -9.22
C ASP A 653 21.99 -25.51 -10.22
N LEU A 654 21.54 -24.43 -10.85
CA LEU A 654 20.44 -24.44 -11.81
C LEU A 654 20.70 -25.40 -12.99
N GLY A 655 21.96 -25.59 -13.39
CA GLY A 655 22.34 -26.54 -14.45
C GLY A 655 22.18 -28.01 -14.05
N ARG A 656 21.99 -28.27 -12.74
CA ARG A 656 21.84 -29.62 -12.18
C ARG A 656 20.48 -29.89 -11.54
N VAL A 657 19.50 -29.01 -11.75
CA VAL A 657 18.11 -29.24 -11.35
C VAL A 657 17.47 -30.34 -12.19
N SER A 658 17.59 -30.27 -13.52
CA SER A 658 17.09 -31.28 -14.46
C SER A 658 17.99 -31.36 -15.69
N TYR A 659 18.66 -32.49 -15.92
CA TYR A 659 19.67 -32.63 -16.99
C TYR A 659 19.83 -34.07 -17.50
N GLY A 660 20.57 -34.25 -18.60
CA GLY A 660 20.96 -35.57 -19.09
C GLY A 660 19.80 -36.41 -19.66
N ARG A 661 18.77 -35.77 -20.21
CA ARG A 661 17.59 -36.45 -20.77
C ARG A 661 17.97 -37.37 -21.94
N THR A 662 17.60 -38.65 -21.85
CA THR A 662 17.80 -39.65 -22.91
C THR A 662 16.54 -40.49 -23.08
N ALA A 663 16.14 -40.75 -24.33
CA ALA A 663 14.94 -41.54 -24.62
C ALA A 663 15.14 -43.01 -24.24
N ILE A 664 14.08 -43.62 -23.69
CA ILE A 664 14.03 -45.03 -23.31
C ILE A 664 12.71 -45.64 -23.77
N ARG A 665 12.65 -46.97 -23.87
CA ARG A 665 11.39 -47.68 -24.09
C ARG A 665 10.63 -47.87 -22.77
N PRO A 666 9.29 -48.03 -22.79
CA PRO A 666 8.49 -48.24 -21.58
C PRO A 666 8.96 -49.43 -20.71
N ASP A 667 9.42 -50.52 -21.33
CA ASP A 667 9.95 -51.72 -20.65
C ASP A 667 11.27 -51.47 -19.90
N GLN A 668 11.92 -50.33 -20.14
CA GLN A 668 13.18 -49.93 -19.50
C GLN A 668 12.97 -49.03 -18.28
N VAL A 669 11.73 -48.67 -17.93
CA VAL A 669 11.42 -47.99 -16.67
C VAL A 669 11.51 -49.00 -15.54
N THR A 670 12.59 -48.93 -14.75
CA THR A 670 12.82 -49.85 -13.63
C THR A 670 12.11 -49.39 -12.36
N PRO A 671 11.85 -50.29 -11.39
CA PRO A 671 11.32 -49.91 -10.09
C PRO A 671 12.15 -48.83 -9.38
N ASP A 672 13.48 -48.85 -9.52
CA ASP A 672 14.36 -47.84 -8.93
C ASP A 672 14.11 -46.44 -9.52
N LEU A 673 13.87 -46.34 -10.83
CA LEU A 673 13.52 -45.07 -11.47
C LEU A 673 12.16 -44.56 -10.96
N VAL A 674 11.20 -45.45 -10.76
CA VAL A 674 9.87 -45.11 -10.21
C VAL A 674 9.96 -44.63 -8.76
N GLN A 675 10.82 -45.26 -7.95
CA GLN A 675 10.98 -44.92 -6.53
C GLN A 675 11.96 -43.76 -6.29
N SER A 676 12.66 -43.28 -7.31
CA SER A 676 13.76 -42.29 -7.22
C SER A 676 13.39 -41.01 -6.43
N TRP A 677 12.15 -40.53 -6.56
CA TRP A 677 11.65 -39.33 -5.87
C TRP A 677 11.51 -39.48 -4.35
N ARG A 678 11.60 -40.70 -3.81
CA ARG A 678 11.66 -40.97 -2.36
C ARG A 678 13.05 -40.72 -1.75
N SER A 679 14.06 -40.39 -2.55
CA SER A 679 15.41 -40.14 -2.05
C SER A 679 15.44 -39.00 -1.03
N ASP A 680 15.99 -39.26 0.16
CA ASP A 680 16.23 -38.24 1.21
C ASP A 680 17.21 -37.12 0.77
N SER A 681 17.89 -37.28 -0.39
CA SER A 681 18.83 -36.29 -0.91
C SER A 681 18.20 -35.17 -1.75
N ILE A 682 16.91 -35.30 -2.11
CA ILE A 682 16.18 -34.35 -2.97
C ILE A 682 15.65 -33.14 -2.18
N PRO A 683 14.99 -33.29 -1.01
CA PRO A 683 14.25 -32.20 -0.37
C PRO A 683 15.06 -30.92 -0.17
N LEU A 684 16.29 -31.01 0.35
CA LEU A 684 17.13 -29.83 0.58
C LEU A 684 17.50 -29.10 -0.72
N LYS A 685 17.74 -29.82 -1.82
CA LYS A 685 18.07 -29.23 -3.13
C LYS A 685 16.84 -28.58 -3.76
N GLN A 686 15.68 -29.23 -3.64
CA GLN A 686 14.42 -28.70 -4.11
C GLN A 686 14.04 -27.43 -3.33
N ARG A 687 14.18 -27.43 -2.01
CA ARG A 687 13.89 -26.27 -1.18
C ARG A 687 14.85 -25.11 -1.44
N ALA A 688 16.13 -25.38 -1.68
CA ALA A 688 17.09 -24.34 -2.04
C ALA A 688 16.68 -23.56 -3.30
N LEU A 689 16.12 -24.25 -4.31
CA LEU A 689 15.54 -23.60 -5.49
C LEU A 689 14.30 -22.79 -5.15
N VAL A 690 13.37 -23.39 -4.41
CA VAL A 690 12.12 -22.74 -4.02
C VAL A 690 12.36 -21.48 -3.17
N ASP A 691 13.32 -21.48 -2.27
CA ASP A 691 13.64 -20.29 -1.47
C ASP A 691 14.13 -19.12 -2.32
N VAL A 692 14.77 -19.39 -3.47
CA VAL A 692 15.11 -18.34 -4.46
C VAL A 692 13.83 -17.85 -5.13
N GLU A 693 13.01 -18.77 -5.64
CA GLU A 693 11.74 -18.50 -6.31
C GLU A 693 10.75 -17.70 -5.43
N LEU A 694 10.62 -18.03 -4.15
CA LEU A 694 9.79 -17.30 -3.18
C LEU A 694 10.32 -15.88 -2.92
N ARG A 695 11.64 -15.69 -2.84
CA ARG A 695 12.23 -14.35 -2.70
C ARG A 695 12.00 -13.49 -3.95
N GLU A 696 12.07 -14.08 -5.14
CA GLU A 696 11.73 -13.40 -6.39
C GLU A 696 10.26 -12.99 -6.41
N MET A 697 9.36 -13.87 -6.00
CA MET A 697 7.94 -13.56 -5.82
C MET A 697 7.70 -12.37 -4.89
N TYR A 698 8.36 -12.32 -3.73
CA TYR A 698 8.26 -11.19 -2.80
C TYR A 698 8.83 -9.88 -3.33
N ARG A 699 9.73 -9.93 -4.31
CA ARG A 699 10.29 -8.77 -5.02
C ARG A 699 9.48 -8.40 -6.27
N GLY A 700 8.23 -8.84 -6.36
CA GLY A 700 7.35 -8.56 -7.50
C GLY A 700 7.77 -9.26 -8.79
N GLN A 701 8.55 -10.34 -8.70
CA GLN A 701 8.97 -11.17 -9.83
C GLN A 701 8.55 -12.63 -9.61
N PRO A 702 7.24 -12.93 -9.48
CA PRO A 702 6.80 -14.30 -9.28
C PRO A 702 7.25 -15.18 -10.45
N PRO A 703 7.82 -16.37 -10.18
CA PRO A 703 8.08 -17.37 -11.19
C PRO A 703 6.85 -17.61 -12.06
N ILE A 704 7.05 -17.75 -13.38
CA ILE A 704 5.94 -17.92 -14.35
C ILE A 704 4.98 -19.03 -13.95
N VAL A 705 5.54 -20.15 -13.50
CA VAL A 705 4.83 -21.32 -12.98
C VAL A 705 3.92 -21.01 -11.78
N PHE A 706 4.34 -20.14 -10.85
CA PHE A 706 3.49 -19.75 -9.72
C PHE A 706 2.31 -18.91 -10.19
N ARG A 707 2.57 -17.96 -11.08
CA ARG A 707 1.53 -17.14 -11.70
C ARG A 707 0.53 -17.98 -12.49
N VAL A 708 1.01 -18.91 -13.33
CA VAL A 708 0.14 -19.78 -14.13
C VAL A 708 -0.77 -20.63 -13.25
N LEU A 709 -0.28 -21.19 -12.14
CA LEU A 709 -1.14 -21.92 -11.22
C LEU A 709 -2.15 -21.01 -10.51
N ALA A 710 -1.71 -19.83 -10.06
CA ALA A 710 -2.60 -18.83 -9.45
C ALA A 710 -3.72 -18.43 -10.42
N ASP A 711 -3.39 -18.05 -11.64
CA ASP A 711 -4.34 -17.67 -12.70
C ASP A 711 -5.32 -18.81 -13.01
N ALA A 712 -4.84 -20.07 -13.01
CA ALA A 712 -5.67 -21.25 -13.27
C ALA A 712 -6.75 -21.48 -12.18
N VAL A 713 -6.44 -21.21 -10.91
CA VAL A 713 -7.37 -21.44 -9.80
C VAL A 713 -8.16 -20.19 -9.39
N GLN A 714 -7.67 -18.98 -9.70
CA GLN A 714 -8.26 -17.70 -9.29
C GLN A 714 -9.79 -17.62 -9.48
N PRO A 715 -10.39 -18.06 -10.60
CA PRO A 715 -11.84 -17.96 -10.79
C PRO A 715 -12.68 -18.82 -9.83
N TYR A 716 -12.05 -19.81 -9.18
CA TYR A 716 -12.71 -20.81 -8.35
C TYR A 716 -12.43 -20.63 -6.87
N VAL A 717 -11.45 -19.79 -6.54
CA VAL A 717 -11.00 -19.60 -5.17
C VAL A 717 -11.85 -18.56 -4.46
N ARG A 718 -12.25 -18.90 -3.24
CA ARG A 718 -12.91 -18.03 -2.27
C ARG A 718 -12.28 -18.25 -0.89
N PRO A 719 -12.45 -17.32 0.07
CA PRO A 719 -11.89 -17.49 1.41
C PRO A 719 -12.21 -18.86 2.02
N ASN A 720 -11.18 -19.51 2.57
CA ASN A 720 -11.22 -20.83 3.21
C ASN A 720 -11.63 -22.01 2.31
N ILE A 721 -11.62 -21.85 0.99
CA ILE A 721 -11.86 -23.00 0.09
C ILE A 721 -10.79 -24.08 0.30
N GLU A 722 -11.22 -25.35 0.22
CA GLU A 722 -10.32 -26.48 0.28
C GLU A 722 -9.65 -26.73 -1.08
N LEU A 723 -8.32 -26.90 -1.03
CA LEU A 723 -7.50 -27.22 -2.19
C LEU A 723 -6.58 -28.39 -1.82
N LEU A 724 -6.61 -29.44 -2.64
CA LEU A 724 -5.70 -30.58 -2.56
C LEU A 724 -4.63 -30.47 -3.64
N GLU A 725 -3.36 -30.50 -3.26
CA GLU A 725 -2.23 -30.63 -4.17
C GLU A 725 -1.63 -32.03 -4.09
N ILE A 726 -1.61 -32.73 -5.22
CA ILE A 726 -0.93 -34.01 -5.42
C ILE A 726 0.46 -33.74 -5.99
N GLY A 727 1.49 -34.26 -5.32
CA GLY A 727 2.89 -33.96 -5.61
C GLY A 727 3.34 -32.62 -5.00
N CYS A 728 2.96 -32.35 -3.75
CA CYS A 728 3.18 -31.03 -3.14
C CYS A 728 4.65 -30.70 -2.84
N ALA A 729 5.57 -31.67 -2.93
CA ALA A 729 6.98 -31.52 -2.55
C ALA A 729 7.11 -30.89 -1.15
N SER A 730 7.88 -29.79 -1.02
CA SER A 730 8.03 -29.05 0.23
C SER A 730 6.81 -28.20 0.63
N GLY A 731 5.68 -28.29 -0.07
CA GLY A 731 4.41 -27.62 0.25
C GLY A 731 4.34 -26.14 -0.12
N TYR A 732 5.31 -25.63 -0.88
CA TYR A 732 5.52 -24.21 -1.11
C TYR A 732 4.39 -23.48 -1.84
N TYR A 733 3.54 -24.20 -2.58
CA TYR A 733 2.36 -23.59 -3.20
C TYR A 733 1.29 -23.17 -2.19
N ALA A 734 1.28 -23.73 -0.97
CA ALA A 734 0.46 -23.20 0.12
C ALA A 734 0.75 -21.72 0.37
N GLU A 735 2.04 -21.35 0.35
CA GLU A 735 2.51 -19.97 0.51
C GLU A 735 2.35 -19.15 -0.77
N ALA A 736 2.74 -19.69 -1.92
CA ALA A 736 2.69 -18.95 -3.18
C ALA A 736 1.25 -18.59 -3.58
N LEU A 737 0.30 -19.52 -3.43
CA LEU A 737 -1.10 -19.26 -3.76
C LEU A 737 -1.75 -18.29 -2.79
N GLN A 738 -1.52 -18.43 -1.47
CA GLN A 738 -2.04 -17.47 -0.50
C GLN A 738 -1.52 -16.05 -0.77
N TYR A 739 -0.23 -15.92 -1.10
CA TYR A 739 0.35 -14.64 -1.47
C TYR A 739 -0.30 -14.09 -2.74
N LEU A 740 -0.20 -14.82 -3.86
CA LEU A 740 -0.61 -14.31 -5.18
C LEU A 740 -2.11 -14.07 -5.31
N LEU A 741 -2.94 -14.92 -4.70
CA LEU A 741 -4.40 -14.82 -4.78
C LEU A 741 -5.01 -13.95 -3.69
N ASN A 742 -4.19 -13.49 -2.74
CA ASN A 742 -4.63 -12.61 -1.66
C ASN A 742 -5.77 -13.22 -0.81
N VAL A 743 -5.73 -14.54 -0.61
CA VAL A 743 -6.81 -15.32 0.00
C VAL A 743 -6.25 -16.43 0.88
N ARG A 744 -6.92 -16.71 2.00
CA ARG A 744 -6.58 -17.84 2.86
C ARG A 744 -7.19 -19.12 2.28
N LEU A 745 -6.36 -20.13 2.08
CA LEU A 745 -6.75 -21.45 1.57
C LEU A 745 -6.72 -22.49 2.70
N SER A 746 -7.67 -23.42 2.69
CA SER A 746 -7.56 -24.66 3.46
C SER A 746 -6.77 -25.66 2.61
N TYR A 747 -5.45 -25.63 2.76
CA TYR A 747 -4.52 -26.35 1.88
C TYR A 747 -4.21 -27.75 2.41
N PHE A 748 -4.30 -28.74 1.52
CA PHE A 748 -3.90 -30.12 1.73
C PHE A 748 -2.82 -30.50 0.71
N GLY A 749 -1.69 -31.03 1.18
CA GLY A 749 -0.62 -31.52 0.32
C GLY A 749 -0.41 -33.02 0.46
N ILE A 750 -0.28 -33.72 -0.66
CA ILE A 750 0.11 -35.13 -0.70
C ILE A 750 1.39 -35.25 -1.52
N ASP A 751 2.33 -36.05 -1.01
CA ASP A 751 3.54 -36.37 -1.74
C ASP A 751 3.93 -37.84 -1.47
N PHE A 752 4.50 -38.46 -2.49
CA PHE A 752 4.96 -39.85 -2.41
C PHE A 752 6.21 -40.01 -1.53
N SER A 753 6.95 -38.92 -1.31
CA SER A 753 8.17 -38.87 -0.51
C SER A 753 7.89 -38.45 0.93
N GLU A 754 8.14 -39.36 1.87
CA GLU A 754 8.05 -39.05 3.30
C GLU A 754 9.00 -37.92 3.71
N ALA A 755 10.17 -37.84 3.07
CA ALA A 755 11.16 -36.79 3.33
C ALA A 755 10.65 -35.40 2.93
N MET A 756 9.92 -35.30 1.82
CA MET A 756 9.25 -34.07 1.40
C MET A 756 8.15 -33.68 2.37
N ILE A 757 7.30 -34.63 2.78
CA ILE A 757 6.21 -34.35 3.73
C ILE A 757 6.73 -33.92 5.10
N ARG A 758 7.82 -34.53 5.60
CA ARG A 758 8.47 -34.07 6.83
C ARG A 758 8.94 -32.62 6.71
N MET A 759 9.54 -32.25 5.57
CA MET A 759 9.95 -30.87 5.31
C MET A 759 8.77 -29.91 5.18
N ALA A 760 7.73 -30.29 4.44
CA ALA A 760 6.53 -29.47 4.25
C ALA A 760 5.84 -29.12 5.59
N ARG A 761 5.71 -30.12 6.48
CA ARG A 761 5.17 -29.92 7.85
C ARG A 761 6.02 -28.97 8.69
N SER A 762 7.33 -28.92 8.45
CA SER A 762 8.24 -28.00 9.16
C SER A 762 8.05 -26.55 8.72
N TYR A 763 7.87 -26.30 7.41
CA TYR A 763 7.69 -24.94 6.88
C TYR A 763 6.25 -24.43 7.02
N TYR A 764 5.27 -25.34 6.99
CA TYR A 764 3.84 -25.00 6.95
C TYR A 764 3.07 -25.81 7.99
N PRO A 765 3.34 -25.63 9.31
CA PRO A 765 2.79 -26.48 10.37
C PRO A 765 1.25 -26.44 10.47
N ASN A 766 0.62 -25.38 9.96
CA ASN A 766 -0.83 -25.20 9.99
C ASN A 766 -1.54 -25.75 8.75
N ALA A 767 -0.81 -26.20 7.74
CA ALA A 767 -1.36 -26.90 6.58
C ALA A 767 -1.33 -28.42 6.79
N ARG A 768 -2.21 -29.13 6.08
CA ARG A 768 -2.34 -30.59 6.22
C ARG A 768 -1.49 -31.28 5.17
N PHE A 769 -0.64 -32.22 5.60
CA PHE A 769 0.24 -32.96 4.70
C PHE A 769 0.19 -34.46 4.97
N GLU A 770 0.09 -35.26 3.92
CA GLU A 770 0.04 -36.72 3.98
C GLU A 770 1.02 -37.38 3.00
N VAL A 771 1.58 -38.51 3.40
CA VAL A 771 2.36 -39.35 2.48
C VAL A 771 1.37 -40.23 1.72
N GLY A 772 1.38 -40.16 0.40
CA GLY A 772 0.40 -40.88 -0.41
C GLY A 772 0.79 -41.01 -1.88
N ASP A 773 0.15 -41.94 -2.57
CA ASP A 773 0.27 -42.14 -4.01
C ASP A 773 -0.92 -41.48 -4.71
N GLY A 774 -0.66 -40.70 -5.76
CA GLY A 774 -1.71 -39.97 -6.48
C GLY A 774 -2.72 -40.87 -7.20
N GLY A 775 -2.40 -42.14 -7.44
CA GLY A 775 -3.32 -43.15 -7.98
C GLY A 775 -4.23 -43.81 -6.92
N SER A 776 -4.08 -43.48 -5.64
CA SER A 776 -4.88 -44.04 -4.54
C SER A 776 -4.96 -43.04 -3.37
N LEU A 777 -5.91 -42.11 -3.46
CA LEU A 777 -6.09 -41.02 -2.51
C LEU A 777 -7.02 -41.42 -1.36
N SER A 778 -6.71 -41.00 -0.14
CA SER A 778 -7.48 -41.25 1.10
C SER A 778 -8.81 -40.46 1.21
N PHE A 779 -9.17 -39.72 0.16
CA PHE A 779 -10.29 -38.78 0.14
C PHE A 779 -11.56 -39.45 -0.41
N ALA A 780 -12.72 -39.01 0.07
CA ALA A 780 -14.00 -39.49 -0.43
C ALA A 780 -14.29 -38.96 -1.84
N ASP A 781 -15.20 -39.61 -2.55
CA ASP A 781 -15.65 -39.16 -3.87
C ASP A 781 -16.21 -37.74 -3.76
N ARG A 782 -15.76 -36.86 -4.66
CA ARG A 782 -16.24 -35.47 -4.77
C ARG A 782 -16.19 -34.71 -3.43
N SER A 783 -15.14 -34.93 -2.64
CA SER A 783 -15.01 -34.28 -1.33
C SER A 783 -14.23 -32.98 -1.35
N ILE A 784 -13.37 -32.75 -2.35
CA ILE A 784 -12.49 -31.57 -2.40
C ILE A 784 -12.86 -30.69 -3.61
N PRO A 785 -13.11 -29.37 -3.45
CA PRO A 785 -13.45 -28.49 -4.57
C PRO A 785 -12.38 -28.41 -5.66
N ILE A 786 -11.13 -28.17 -5.27
CA ILE A 786 -10.02 -27.94 -6.20
C ILE A 786 -8.96 -29.01 -5.98
N VAL A 787 -8.70 -29.84 -6.99
CA VAL A 787 -7.59 -30.80 -6.98
C VAL A 787 -6.53 -30.36 -7.99
N VAL A 788 -5.30 -30.20 -7.56
CA VAL A 788 -4.14 -29.82 -8.38
C VAL A 788 -3.16 -30.97 -8.44
N SER A 789 -2.84 -31.46 -9.63
CA SER A 789 -1.71 -32.35 -9.87
C SER A 789 -0.52 -31.51 -10.36
N SER A 790 0.48 -31.29 -9.50
CA SER A 790 1.50 -30.25 -9.66
C SER A 790 2.87 -30.82 -9.96
N GLY A 791 3.30 -30.79 -11.23
CA GLY A 791 4.66 -31.23 -11.61
C GLY A 791 5.00 -32.68 -11.23
N VAL A 792 3.98 -33.52 -10.99
CA VAL A 792 4.14 -34.92 -10.58
C VAL A 792 3.75 -35.90 -11.67
N LEU A 793 2.78 -35.56 -12.53
CA LEU A 793 2.19 -36.50 -13.49
C LEU A 793 3.22 -37.12 -14.43
N LEU A 794 4.20 -36.32 -14.88
CA LEU A 794 5.34 -36.76 -15.69
C LEU A 794 6.25 -37.80 -15.03
N HIS A 795 6.10 -38.05 -13.73
CA HIS A 795 6.89 -39.00 -12.94
C HIS A 795 6.06 -40.20 -12.46
N VAL A 796 4.81 -40.35 -12.93
CA VAL A 796 3.91 -41.44 -12.52
C VAL A 796 3.76 -42.43 -13.67
N GLN A 797 4.17 -43.68 -13.45
CA GLN A 797 4.05 -44.73 -14.48
C GLN A 797 2.58 -45.08 -14.74
N GLU A 798 1.79 -45.21 -13.68
CA GLU A 798 0.34 -45.46 -13.73
C GLU A 798 -0.47 -44.15 -13.75
N TYR A 799 -0.05 -43.17 -14.57
CA TYR A 799 -0.68 -41.84 -14.65
C TYR A 799 -2.18 -41.88 -14.99
N ARG A 800 -2.65 -42.99 -15.59
CA ARG A 800 -4.08 -43.25 -15.84
C ARG A 800 -4.89 -43.41 -14.55
N ALA A 801 -4.37 -44.13 -13.57
CA ALA A 801 -5.00 -44.25 -12.26
C ALA A 801 -4.97 -42.90 -11.52
N HIS A 802 -3.86 -42.17 -11.62
CA HIS A 802 -3.71 -40.83 -11.04
C HIS A 802 -4.76 -39.84 -11.55
N ILE A 803 -4.99 -39.77 -12.86
CA ILE A 803 -6.00 -38.86 -13.43
C ILE A 803 -7.41 -39.26 -12.97
N LYS A 804 -7.73 -40.56 -12.98
CA LYS A 804 -9.03 -41.06 -12.49
C LYS A 804 -9.27 -40.72 -11.03
N GLU A 805 -8.23 -40.84 -10.21
CA GLU A 805 -8.33 -40.58 -8.77
C GLU A 805 -8.45 -39.09 -8.47
N ALA A 806 -7.71 -38.23 -9.19
CA ALA A 806 -7.89 -36.78 -9.13
C ALA A 806 -9.32 -36.38 -9.54
N ALA A 807 -9.86 -36.98 -10.60
CA ALA A 807 -11.23 -36.76 -11.04
C ALA A 807 -12.27 -37.26 -10.02
N ARG A 808 -12.03 -38.42 -9.39
CA ARG A 808 -12.90 -39.00 -8.37
C ARG A 808 -13.04 -38.08 -7.16
N VAL A 809 -11.93 -37.50 -6.69
CA VAL A 809 -11.89 -36.67 -5.47
C VAL A 809 -12.41 -35.25 -5.71
N ALA A 810 -12.19 -34.70 -6.91
CA ALA A 810 -12.61 -33.34 -7.26
C ALA A 810 -14.15 -33.20 -7.31
N SER A 811 -14.67 -32.15 -6.69
CA SER A 811 -16.09 -31.78 -6.77
C SER A 811 -16.35 -30.58 -7.68
N ALA A 812 -15.33 -29.78 -8.02
CA ALA A 812 -15.46 -28.67 -8.94
C ALA A 812 -14.45 -28.73 -10.09
N ILE A 813 -13.14 -28.70 -9.79
CA ILE A 813 -12.11 -28.68 -10.84
C ILE A 813 -10.92 -29.60 -10.56
N VAL A 814 -10.27 -30.03 -11.63
CA VAL A 814 -8.94 -30.64 -11.64
C VAL A 814 -7.99 -29.77 -12.45
N VAL A 815 -6.82 -29.46 -11.88
CA VAL A 815 -5.76 -28.72 -12.56
C VAL A 815 -4.56 -29.64 -12.77
N LEU A 816 -4.19 -29.89 -14.04
CA LEU A 816 -2.97 -30.59 -14.39
C LEU A 816 -1.87 -29.56 -14.67
N HIS A 817 -1.10 -29.22 -13.64
CA HIS A 817 -0.12 -28.13 -13.65
C HIS A 817 1.30 -28.64 -13.97
N ARG A 818 2.02 -27.88 -14.79
CA ARG A 818 3.37 -28.23 -15.31
C ARG A 818 3.40 -29.56 -16.07
N THR A 819 2.50 -29.70 -17.05
CA THR A 819 2.37 -30.94 -17.82
C THR A 819 3.17 -30.82 -19.14
N PRO A 820 4.27 -31.59 -19.31
CA PRO A 820 5.02 -31.60 -20.55
C PRO A 820 4.27 -32.38 -21.63
N VAL A 821 3.92 -31.72 -22.73
CA VAL A 821 3.17 -32.33 -23.83
C VAL A 821 3.87 -32.19 -25.18
N THR A 822 3.48 -33.07 -26.10
CA THR A 822 3.82 -33.08 -27.52
C THR A 822 2.52 -33.09 -28.33
N ARG A 823 2.46 -32.35 -29.44
CA ARG A 823 1.22 -32.19 -30.22
C ARG A 823 1.17 -33.08 -31.45
N LYS A 824 2.33 -33.52 -31.95
CA LYS A 824 2.45 -34.37 -33.13
C LYS A 824 2.94 -35.77 -32.78
N SER A 825 3.68 -35.88 -31.67
CA SER A 825 4.31 -37.12 -31.23
C SER A 825 3.43 -37.91 -30.26
N ALA A 826 3.64 -39.22 -30.22
CA ALA A 826 3.06 -40.09 -29.20
C ALA A 826 3.77 -39.91 -27.85
N THR A 827 3.13 -40.34 -26.75
CA THR A 827 3.72 -40.29 -25.42
C THR A 827 5.07 -41.01 -25.39
N ALA A 828 6.10 -40.30 -24.93
CA ALA A 828 7.48 -40.75 -24.94
C ALA A 828 8.04 -40.85 -23.52
N HIS A 829 8.94 -41.83 -23.32
CA HIS A 829 9.59 -42.10 -22.04
C HIS A 829 11.05 -41.67 -22.11
N PHE A 830 11.51 -41.02 -21.05
CA PHE A 830 12.89 -40.57 -20.92
C PHE A 830 13.43 -40.98 -19.57
N LYS A 831 14.75 -41.16 -19.50
CA LYS A 831 15.50 -41.09 -18.24
C LYS A 831 16.28 -39.78 -18.20
N LYS A 832 16.39 -39.19 -17.02
CA LYS A 832 17.13 -37.94 -16.77
C LYS A 832 17.66 -37.93 -15.33
N PHE A 833 18.46 -36.94 -15.01
CA PHE A 833 18.78 -36.62 -13.62
C PHE A 833 17.91 -35.45 -13.15
N ALA A 834 17.26 -35.61 -12.00
CA ALA A 834 16.56 -34.55 -11.27
C ALA A 834 17.20 -34.40 -9.88
N TYR A 835 17.67 -33.21 -9.53
CA TYR A 835 18.37 -32.94 -8.27
C TYR A 835 19.53 -33.91 -7.98
N GLY A 836 20.19 -34.39 -9.04
CA GLY A 836 21.30 -35.35 -8.98
C GLY A 836 20.90 -36.82 -8.78
N VAL A 837 19.62 -37.15 -8.81
CA VAL A 837 19.11 -38.53 -8.79
C VAL A 837 18.62 -38.92 -10.19
N GLU A 838 19.01 -40.10 -10.68
CA GLU A 838 18.48 -40.62 -11.96
C GLU A 838 17.00 -41.01 -11.78
N THR A 839 16.14 -40.50 -12.66
CA THR A 839 14.68 -40.68 -12.61
C THR A 839 14.14 -40.84 -14.02
N PHE A 840 12.88 -41.26 -14.16
CA PHE A 840 12.19 -41.26 -15.44
C PHE A 840 11.25 -40.06 -15.56
N GLU A 841 10.97 -39.68 -16.81
CA GLU A 841 10.08 -38.59 -17.18
C GLU A 841 9.25 -39.02 -18.38
N LEU A 842 7.96 -38.71 -18.34
CA LEU A 842 7.03 -38.82 -19.46
C LEU A 842 6.88 -37.46 -20.13
N ARG A 843 6.84 -37.45 -21.46
CA ARG A 843 6.27 -36.35 -22.24
C ARG A 843 5.06 -36.88 -22.97
N PHE A 844 3.90 -36.29 -22.71
CA PHE A 844 2.62 -36.87 -23.10
C PHE A 844 2.20 -36.41 -24.49
N SER A 845 1.55 -37.28 -25.25
CA SER A 845 0.73 -36.83 -26.37
C SER A 845 -0.44 -36.01 -25.82
N GLU A 846 -0.61 -34.76 -26.28
CA GLU A 846 -1.67 -33.87 -25.78
C GLU A 846 -3.06 -34.49 -26.02
N SER A 847 -3.27 -35.13 -27.17
CA SER A 847 -4.54 -35.81 -27.48
C SER A 847 -4.82 -37.00 -26.56
N GLU A 848 -3.79 -37.74 -26.14
CA GLU A 848 -3.94 -38.87 -25.21
C GLU A 848 -4.36 -38.40 -23.82
N ILE A 849 -3.74 -37.34 -23.29
CA ILE A 849 -4.10 -36.79 -21.97
C ILE A 849 -5.50 -36.20 -21.98
N LEU A 850 -5.88 -35.47 -23.03
CA LEU A 850 -7.21 -34.89 -23.14
C LEU A 850 -8.29 -35.99 -23.23
N SER A 851 -8.07 -37.03 -24.05
CA SER A 851 -8.99 -38.19 -24.14
C SER A 851 -9.14 -38.89 -22.79
N LEU A 852 -8.03 -39.11 -22.08
CA LEU A 852 -8.04 -39.75 -20.78
C LEU A 852 -8.77 -38.94 -19.71
N CYS A 853 -8.65 -37.61 -19.74
CA CYS A 853 -9.40 -36.72 -18.86
C CYS A 853 -10.91 -36.81 -19.16
N GLU A 854 -11.29 -36.74 -20.44
CA GLU A 854 -12.68 -36.86 -20.88
C GLU A 854 -13.30 -38.22 -20.47
N GLU A 855 -12.58 -39.32 -20.70
CA GLU A 855 -12.97 -40.67 -20.25
C GLU A 855 -13.11 -40.79 -18.72
N SER A 856 -12.44 -39.92 -17.97
CA SER A 856 -12.50 -39.85 -16.51
C SER A 856 -13.57 -38.87 -16.00
N GLY A 857 -14.40 -38.31 -16.88
CA GLY A 857 -15.47 -37.38 -16.52
C GLY A 857 -15.00 -35.94 -16.30
N LEU A 858 -13.88 -35.54 -16.91
CA LEU A 858 -13.34 -34.18 -16.85
C LEU A 858 -13.58 -33.45 -18.18
N GLU A 859 -14.14 -32.24 -18.11
CA GLU A 859 -14.37 -31.37 -19.28
C GLU A 859 -13.32 -30.26 -19.31
N LEU A 860 -12.59 -30.11 -20.41
CA LEU A 860 -11.55 -29.08 -20.54
C LEU A 860 -12.18 -27.68 -20.48
N SER A 861 -11.80 -26.89 -19.48
CA SER A 861 -12.21 -25.50 -19.33
C SER A 861 -11.21 -24.54 -19.96
N SER A 862 -9.91 -24.73 -19.71
CA SER A 862 -8.86 -23.87 -20.24
C SER A 862 -7.51 -24.57 -20.30
N ALA A 863 -6.62 -24.06 -21.15
CA ALA A 863 -5.23 -24.52 -21.26
C ALA A 863 -4.29 -23.31 -21.35
N LEU A 864 -3.24 -23.31 -20.53
CA LEU A 864 -2.27 -22.23 -20.38
C LEU A 864 -0.87 -22.77 -20.71
N THR A 865 -0.42 -22.59 -21.96
CA THR A 865 0.95 -22.92 -22.38
C THR A 865 1.88 -21.76 -22.05
N TYR A 866 2.92 -22.01 -21.25
CA TYR A 866 3.83 -20.96 -20.76
C TYR A 866 5.29 -21.17 -21.19
N HIS A 867 5.59 -22.27 -21.86
CA HIS A 867 6.86 -22.50 -22.55
C HIS A 867 6.62 -23.39 -23.77
N GLU A 868 7.21 -23.02 -24.92
CA GLU A 868 7.06 -23.72 -26.18
C GLU A 868 8.38 -23.83 -26.94
N GLN A 869 8.63 -25.00 -27.53
CA GLN A 869 9.70 -25.28 -28.49
C GLN A 869 9.08 -26.02 -29.69
N PRO A 870 8.39 -25.30 -30.59
CA PRO A 870 7.62 -25.92 -31.68
C PRO A 870 8.47 -26.73 -32.66
N ASP A 871 9.75 -26.40 -32.79
CA ASP A 871 10.76 -27.11 -33.58
C ASP A 871 11.04 -28.53 -33.04
N LYS A 872 10.88 -28.73 -31.72
CA LYS A 872 11.05 -30.02 -31.05
C LYS A 872 9.72 -30.70 -30.71
N ASP A 873 8.59 -30.08 -31.05
CA ASP A 873 7.25 -30.51 -30.63
C ASP A 873 7.11 -30.60 -29.10
N GLU A 874 7.76 -29.69 -28.36
CA GLU A 874 7.77 -29.69 -26.90
C GLU A 874 7.04 -28.47 -26.32
N PHE A 875 6.04 -28.70 -25.48
CA PHE A 875 5.26 -27.65 -24.82
C PHE A 875 5.13 -27.95 -23.32
N GLU A 876 5.08 -26.90 -22.51
CA GLU A 876 4.75 -26.98 -21.08
C GLU A 876 3.41 -26.26 -20.85
N THR A 877 2.40 -27.03 -20.45
CA THR A 877 1.02 -26.55 -20.38
C THR A 877 0.40 -26.86 -19.02
N THR A 878 -0.41 -25.93 -18.52
CA THR A 878 -1.33 -26.17 -17.40
C THR A 878 -2.74 -26.28 -17.94
N TYR A 879 -3.44 -27.36 -17.61
CA TYR A 879 -4.83 -27.58 -18.01
C TYR A 879 -5.76 -27.44 -16.82
N VAL A 880 -6.90 -26.80 -17.02
CA VAL A 880 -7.99 -26.72 -16.05
C VAL A 880 -9.18 -27.47 -16.61
N PHE A 881 -9.70 -28.42 -15.83
CA PHE A 881 -10.87 -29.20 -16.18
C PHE A 881 -11.97 -29.01 -15.15
N ASN A 882 -13.22 -28.93 -15.60
CA ASN A 882 -14.38 -29.05 -14.75
C ASN A 882 -14.65 -30.53 -14.46
N ALA A 883 -14.89 -30.88 -13.20
CA ALA A 883 -15.37 -32.20 -12.83
C ALA A 883 -16.86 -32.32 -13.17
N ALA A 884 -17.25 -33.38 -13.87
CA ALA A 884 -18.65 -33.63 -14.21
C ALA A 884 -19.52 -33.71 -12.94
N ARG A 885 -20.68 -33.05 -12.97
CA ARG A 885 -21.65 -32.96 -11.85
C ARG A 885 -22.24 -34.29 -11.44
#